data_AF-A0A972IXA5-F1
#
_entry.id   AF-A0A972IXA5-F1
#
_cell.length_a   1.000
_cell.length_b   1.000
_cell.length_c   1.000
_cell.angle_alpha   90.00
_cell.angle_beta   90.00
_cell.angle_gamma   90.00
#
_symmetry.space_group_name_H-M   'P 1'
#
loop_
_entity.id
_entity.type
_entity.pdbx_description
1 polymer ?
#
loop_
_entity_poly.entity_id
_entity_poly.type
_entity_poly.pdbx_seq_one_letter_code
_entity_poly.pdbx_strand_id
1 'polypeptide(L)'
;MGSKKPQFLLRILAFLFSISCIPAYFGTLNRAGIFIISWERRPILQMQAVEGFGYSTPIRSQAVSMLGLPVLLEEDGHLIPAPYLAVNEDLSRTVRSVGAGRYLPLDDGSLLFSTSDNTNPLTNARHYSLLIPKIFFSPLLLVVPAFWGIILIGCCFFSRRQNCQVESDVIKNILCKLLIFFTTAMLILLLFPSEYSLTKPLFSLRSETSTILPIVRRTDPFLLLLIAGCLVLGVTQRKKIWLPMFLCLILIANLFDFFRPGWDYFGVRPDSSSYLVQYDAQSIRTPGYIWFAEIALKTGKQEDIGFWRSAEGGMQLNQMGESLYRAAEKPSHGLIRVIKGQKIVLALAFILLSVALAYIISPTAAFIFSQISLSMGLLGVQNDYIMSESFSQTVTLACVACFLFLFRSRNKWLFILLSALSAIAFLIRPSNVYLVALPIVAATWMLFHFRKQVLTLSISGAVVYVILAGIPAFVCWRAYNQFLWAPNAQNANIGHALRLMQESDLSAQSDPEVKYFLEGCEIRAAAIQFANDGTLSQNEAYSVALEQAKQMGYNNVSANFLFQKAALPILKTHFQKYLSVLFKQIQFGISKSRLQREWLSYPLILLLIGVFAILGRNLKSWMGLLFVLFHNVHLIISMTNQPETRYIWATEIIFLLGAVFIFSGLAEKVMRRSADGINAAESAVETS
;
A
#
# COMPACT_ATOMS: atom_id res chain seq x y z
N MET A 1 -39.31 -3.83 -46.23
CA MET A 1 -39.10 -4.50 -44.92
C MET A 1 -37.84 -5.35 -45.03
N GLY A 2 -36.70 -5.00 -44.39
CA GLY A 2 -35.48 -5.79 -44.63
C GLY A 2 -34.17 -5.48 -43.88
N SER A 3 -34.03 -4.42 -43.06
CA SER A 3 -32.72 -4.06 -42.47
C SER A 3 -32.56 -4.26 -40.95
N LYS A 4 -33.63 -4.57 -40.20
CA LYS A 4 -33.58 -4.63 -38.70
C LYS A 4 -33.12 -5.97 -38.11
N LYS A 5 -33.19 -7.07 -38.86
CA LYS A 5 -32.85 -8.43 -38.36
C LYS A 5 -31.35 -8.62 -38.04
N PRO A 6 -30.38 -8.21 -38.90
CA PRO A 6 -28.96 -8.36 -38.58
C PRO A 6 -28.53 -7.46 -37.41
N GLN A 7 -29.17 -6.29 -37.26
CA GLN A 7 -28.93 -5.32 -36.19
C GLN A 7 -29.29 -5.86 -34.79
N PHE A 8 -30.43 -6.53 -34.69
CA PHE A 8 -30.88 -7.15 -33.44
C PHE A 8 -29.97 -8.31 -33.02
N LEU A 9 -29.53 -9.14 -33.98
CA LEU A 9 -28.67 -10.29 -33.73
C LEU A 9 -27.28 -9.87 -33.19
N LEU A 10 -26.67 -8.84 -33.77
CA LEU A 10 -25.35 -8.36 -33.36
C LEU A 10 -25.36 -7.77 -31.94
N ARG A 11 -26.44 -7.06 -31.57
CA ARG A 11 -26.63 -6.57 -30.19
C ARG A 11 -26.82 -7.73 -29.19
N ILE A 12 -27.56 -8.76 -29.58
CA ILE A 12 -27.71 -9.97 -28.76
C ILE A 12 -26.36 -10.68 -28.58
N LEU A 13 -25.59 -10.87 -29.66
CA LEU A 13 -24.29 -11.53 -29.60
C LEU A 13 -23.30 -10.75 -28.73
N ALA A 14 -23.26 -9.41 -28.86
CA ALA A 14 -22.44 -8.56 -28.01
C ALA A 14 -22.85 -8.66 -26.54
N PHE A 15 -24.16 -8.71 -26.26
CA PHE A 15 -24.70 -8.91 -24.92
C PHE A 15 -24.34 -10.28 -24.34
N LEU A 16 -24.49 -11.36 -25.12
CA LEU A 16 -24.14 -12.72 -24.72
C LEU A 16 -22.64 -12.87 -24.47
N PHE A 17 -21.80 -12.30 -25.33
CA PHE A 17 -20.35 -12.24 -25.11
C PHE A 17 -20.03 -11.50 -23.80
N SER A 18 -20.59 -10.30 -23.63
CA SER A 18 -20.37 -9.48 -22.42
C SER A 18 -20.80 -10.20 -21.15
N ILE A 19 -21.96 -10.87 -21.16
CA ILE A 19 -22.45 -11.66 -20.03
C ILE A 19 -21.55 -12.87 -19.78
N SER A 20 -21.09 -13.56 -20.82
CA SER A 20 -20.26 -14.76 -20.67
C SER A 20 -18.84 -14.47 -20.14
N CYS A 21 -18.30 -13.27 -20.39
CA CYS A 21 -17.02 -12.85 -19.84
C CYS A 21 -17.07 -12.66 -18.31
N ILE A 22 -18.25 -12.44 -17.73
CA ILE A 22 -18.42 -12.22 -16.29
C ILE A 22 -18.12 -13.51 -15.50
N PRO A 23 -18.82 -14.65 -15.70
CA PRO A 23 -18.47 -15.91 -15.07
C PRO A 23 -17.03 -16.33 -15.35
N ALA A 24 -16.54 -16.12 -16.58
CA ALA A 24 -15.18 -16.46 -16.99
C ALA A 24 -14.12 -15.73 -16.14
N TYR A 25 -14.33 -14.44 -15.93
CA TYR A 25 -13.46 -13.60 -15.12
C TYR A 25 -13.53 -14.00 -13.64
N PHE A 26 -14.73 -14.21 -13.09
CA PHE A 26 -14.87 -14.69 -11.70
C PHE A 26 -14.26 -16.07 -11.49
N GLY A 27 -14.40 -16.98 -12.46
CA GLY A 27 -13.76 -18.29 -12.42
C GLY A 27 -12.23 -18.20 -12.49
N THR A 28 -11.70 -17.26 -13.28
CA THR A 28 -10.25 -16.99 -13.33
C THR A 28 -9.74 -16.40 -12.03
N LEU A 29 -10.46 -15.43 -11.45
CA LEU A 29 -10.17 -14.88 -10.13
C LEU A 29 -10.24 -15.95 -9.03
N ASN A 30 -11.21 -16.87 -9.10
CA ASN A 30 -11.35 -17.96 -8.15
C ASN A 30 -10.19 -18.95 -8.25
N ARG A 31 -9.79 -19.32 -9.47
CA ARG A 31 -8.60 -20.17 -9.69
C ARG A 31 -7.30 -19.54 -9.19
N ALA A 32 -7.19 -18.22 -9.28
CA ALA A 32 -6.06 -17.48 -8.74
C ALA A 32 -6.12 -17.31 -7.20
N GLY A 33 -7.15 -17.84 -6.54
CA GLY A 33 -7.34 -17.69 -5.09
C GLY A 33 -7.82 -16.30 -4.65
N ILE A 34 -8.08 -15.39 -5.59
CA ILE A 34 -8.43 -13.98 -5.34
C ILE A 34 -9.90 -13.86 -4.92
N PHE A 35 -10.78 -14.64 -5.55
CA PHE A 35 -12.24 -14.62 -5.34
C PHE A 35 -12.74 -15.93 -4.73
N ILE A 36 -13.52 -15.89 -3.64
CA ILE A 36 -14.17 -17.11 -3.10
C ILE A 36 -15.62 -17.14 -3.51
N ILE A 37 -16.00 -18.15 -4.28
CA ILE A 37 -17.39 -18.38 -4.67
C ILE A 37 -18.21 -18.97 -3.51
N SER A 38 -17.62 -19.93 -2.80
CA SER A 38 -18.29 -20.63 -1.71
C SER A 38 -17.27 -21.28 -0.78
N TRP A 39 -17.71 -21.61 0.42
CA TRP A 39 -16.93 -22.35 1.41
C TRP A 39 -17.44 -23.78 1.49
N GLU A 40 -16.52 -24.71 1.65
CA GLU A 40 -16.78 -26.11 1.97
C GLU A 40 -16.56 -26.30 3.47
N ARG A 41 -17.60 -26.72 4.18
CA ARG A 41 -17.48 -27.16 5.57
C ARG A 41 -16.96 -28.58 5.60
N ARG A 42 -15.84 -28.81 6.29
CA ARG A 42 -15.25 -30.13 6.50
C ARG A 42 -15.11 -30.43 7.99
N PRO A 43 -15.68 -31.52 8.50
CA PRO A 43 -15.47 -31.91 9.89
C PRO A 43 -14.00 -32.27 10.14
N ILE A 44 -13.48 -31.90 11.31
CA ILE A 44 -12.15 -32.32 11.75
C ILE A 44 -12.26 -33.71 12.35
N LEU A 45 -11.69 -34.71 11.67
CA LEU A 45 -11.77 -36.12 12.07
C LEU A 45 -10.51 -36.63 12.74
N GLN A 46 -9.38 -35.96 12.55
CA GLN A 46 -8.08 -36.38 13.08
C GLN A 46 -7.39 -35.17 13.70
N MET A 47 -7.01 -35.29 14.96
CA MET A 47 -6.29 -34.27 15.71
C MET A 47 -5.11 -34.93 16.41
N GLN A 48 -3.95 -34.28 16.37
CA GLN A 48 -2.77 -34.72 17.09
C GLN A 48 -2.35 -33.62 18.06
N ALA A 49 -2.17 -33.98 19.33
CA ALA A 49 -1.60 -33.06 20.31
C ALA A 49 -0.15 -32.72 19.91
N VAL A 50 0.22 -31.45 20.00
CA VAL A 50 1.57 -30.97 19.66
C VAL A 50 2.32 -30.59 20.94
N GLU A 51 2.07 -29.37 21.45
CA GLU A 51 2.73 -28.85 22.64
C GLU A 51 1.81 -27.80 23.29
N GLY A 52 1.76 -27.78 24.62
CA GLY A 52 0.91 -26.87 25.39
C GLY A 52 -0.57 -27.03 25.01
N PHE A 53 -1.20 -25.92 24.61
CA PHE A 53 -2.59 -25.88 24.16
C PHE A 53 -2.78 -26.21 22.66
N GLY A 54 -1.70 -26.49 21.94
CA GLY A 54 -1.70 -26.65 20.48
C GLY A 54 -2.03 -28.07 19.99
N TYR A 55 -2.93 -28.15 19.03
CA TYR A 55 -3.33 -29.36 18.29
C TYR A 55 -3.15 -29.16 16.80
N SER A 56 -2.72 -30.18 16.07
CA SER A 56 -2.59 -30.17 14.62
C SER A 56 -3.63 -31.06 13.96
N THR A 57 -4.20 -30.60 12.84
CA THR A 57 -5.09 -31.37 11.98
C THR A 57 -4.76 -31.14 10.50
N PRO A 58 -4.83 -32.16 9.63
CA PRO A 58 -4.66 -31.95 8.19
C PRO A 58 -5.85 -31.17 7.60
N ILE A 59 -5.58 -30.15 6.76
CA ILE A 59 -6.62 -29.39 6.03
C ILE A 59 -7.12 -30.20 4.82
N ARG A 60 -6.25 -31.07 4.25
CA ARG A 60 -6.54 -31.94 3.10
C ARG A 60 -7.04 -31.18 1.86
N SER A 61 -6.44 -30.02 1.57
CA SER A 61 -6.72 -29.25 0.36
C SER A 61 -5.42 -28.73 -0.24
N GLN A 62 -5.03 -29.31 -1.38
CA GLN A 62 -3.83 -28.88 -2.12
C GLN A 62 -3.95 -27.42 -2.59
N ALA A 63 -5.16 -26.95 -2.88
CA ALA A 63 -5.39 -25.57 -3.27
C ALA A 63 -5.15 -24.58 -2.12
N VAL A 64 -5.37 -24.99 -0.86
CA VAL A 64 -5.14 -24.11 0.30
C VAL A 64 -3.66 -23.84 0.48
N SER A 65 -2.83 -24.88 0.45
CA SER A 65 -1.37 -24.72 0.57
C SER A 65 -0.78 -24.05 -0.66
N MET A 66 -1.15 -24.46 -1.88
CA MET A 66 -0.59 -23.90 -3.12
C MET A 66 -0.93 -22.42 -3.34
N LEU A 67 -2.14 -21.98 -2.95
CA LEU A 67 -2.62 -20.61 -3.20
C LEU A 67 -2.64 -19.75 -1.94
N GLY A 68 -2.17 -20.25 -0.80
CA GLY A 68 -2.18 -19.54 0.48
C GLY A 68 -3.59 -19.16 0.96
N LEU A 69 -4.60 -20.02 0.71
CA LEU A 69 -5.99 -19.68 0.96
C LEU A 69 -6.30 -19.60 2.46
N PRO A 70 -7.19 -18.69 2.88
CA PRO A 70 -7.63 -18.63 4.26
C PRO A 70 -8.46 -19.85 4.64
N VAL A 71 -8.24 -20.33 5.86
CA VAL A 71 -9.03 -21.39 6.49
C VAL A 71 -9.69 -20.78 7.72
N LEU A 72 -10.98 -21.07 7.93
CA LEU A 72 -11.67 -20.69 9.15
C LEU A 72 -11.91 -21.93 10.01
N LEU A 73 -11.81 -21.76 11.31
CA LEU A 73 -12.10 -22.80 12.29
C LEU A 73 -13.48 -22.54 12.91
N GLU A 74 -14.32 -23.57 12.92
CA GLU A 74 -15.59 -23.60 13.65
C GLU A 74 -15.50 -24.56 14.84
N GLU A 75 -16.03 -24.14 15.98
CA GLU A 75 -16.22 -24.91 17.20
C GLU A 75 -17.70 -24.85 17.59
N ASP A 76 -18.36 -26.01 17.63
CA ASP A 76 -19.81 -26.16 17.89
C ASP A 76 -20.69 -25.28 16.98
N GLY A 77 -20.31 -25.19 15.70
CA GLY A 77 -21.01 -24.35 14.72
C GLY A 77 -20.76 -22.85 14.86
N HIS A 78 -19.92 -22.43 15.82
CA HIS A 78 -19.50 -21.04 15.99
C HIS A 78 -18.14 -20.82 15.35
N LEU A 79 -18.02 -19.76 14.56
CA LEU A 79 -16.74 -19.38 13.97
C LEU A 79 -15.80 -18.86 15.05
N ILE A 80 -14.65 -19.51 15.17
CA ILE A 80 -13.54 -18.98 15.95
C ILE A 80 -12.90 -17.84 15.14
N PRO A 81 -12.85 -16.62 15.71
CA PRO A 81 -12.27 -15.47 15.00
C PRO A 81 -10.81 -15.73 14.68
N ALA A 82 -10.37 -15.33 13.49
CA ALA A 82 -8.95 -15.37 13.16
C ALA A 82 -8.16 -14.52 14.17
N PRO A 83 -7.00 -14.99 14.65
CA PRO A 83 -6.23 -14.27 15.63
C PRO A 83 -5.73 -12.94 15.06
N TYR A 84 -6.03 -11.83 15.75
CA TYR A 84 -5.48 -10.52 15.44
C TYR A 84 -4.19 -10.32 16.22
N LEU A 85 -3.06 -10.42 15.53
CA LEU A 85 -1.75 -10.51 16.16
C LEU A 85 -0.93 -9.24 15.99
N ALA A 86 0.05 -9.10 16.87
CA ALA A 86 1.09 -8.14 16.64
C ALA A 86 1.94 -8.50 15.40
N VAL A 87 2.56 -7.50 14.79
CA VAL A 87 3.27 -7.62 13.49
C VAL A 87 4.39 -8.67 13.53
N ASN A 88 5.05 -8.81 14.67
CA ASN A 88 6.18 -9.72 14.89
C ASN A 88 5.83 -10.87 15.83
N GLU A 89 4.54 -11.13 16.05
CA GLU A 89 4.09 -12.20 16.94
C GLU A 89 4.12 -13.54 16.21
N ASP A 90 4.87 -14.51 16.76
CA ASP A 90 4.87 -15.88 16.27
C ASP A 90 3.54 -16.55 16.66
N LEU A 91 2.63 -16.63 15.68
CA LEU A 91 1.34 -17.27 15.87
C LEU A 91 1.48 -18.74 16.28
N SER A 92 2.50 -19.44 15.76
CA SER A 92 2.74 -20.84 16.09
C SER A 92 3.04 -21.00 17.58
N ARG A 93 3.88 -20.10 18.12
CA ARG A 93 4.19 -20.05 19.55
C ARG A 93 2.96 -19.70 20.39
N THR A 94 2.19 -18.70 20.01
CA THR A 94 1.04 -18.23 20.80
C THR A 94 -0.13 -19.21 20.80
N VAL A 95 -0.33 -19.99 19.74
CA VAL A 95 -1.27 -21.12 19.76
C VAL A 95 -0.87 -22.14 20.82
N ARG A 96 0.43 -22.44 20.96
CA ARG A 96 0.95 -23.42 21.94
C ARG A 96 0.93 -22.89 23.37
N SER A 97 1.37 -21.65 23.58
CA SER A 97 1.59 -21.10 24.94
C SER A 97 0.38 -20.37 25.54
N VAL A 98 -0.42 -19.69 24.72
CA VAL A 98 -1.59 -18.91 25.17
C VAL A 98 -2.89 -19.62 24.85
N GLY A 99 -2.98 -20.22 23.66
CA GLY A 99 -4.18 -20.88 23.15
C GLY A 99 -5.33 -19.89 22.91
N ALA A 100 -6.52 -20.17 23.46
CA ALA A 100 -7.74 -19.37 23.46
C ALA A 100 -8.34 -19.15 22.05
N GLY A 101 -8.51 -20.23 21.29
CA GLY A 101 -9.10 -20.20 19.96
C GLY A 101 -8.15 -19.65 18.89
N ARG A 102 -6.86 -19.55 19.17
CA ARG A 102 -5.88 -19.16 18.14
C ARG A 102 -5.63 -20.33 17.19
N TYR A 103 -5.46 -20.02 15.90
CA TYR A 103 -5.14 -21.02 14.88
C TYR A 103 -4.29 -20.46 13.72
N LEU A 104 -3.48 -21.32 13.11
CA LEU A 104 -2.54 -21.02 12.03
C LEU A 104 -2.54 -22.16 10.99
N PRO A 105 -2.81 -21.89 9.70
CA PRO A 105 -2.48 -22.81 8.61
C PRO A 105 -0.96 -22.87 8.42
N LEU A 106 -0.41 -24.08 8.32
CA LEU A 106 1.00 -24.36 8.08
C LEU A 106 1.25 -24.73 6.61
N ASP A 107 2.48 -24.51 6.14
CA ASP A 107 2.88 -24.75 4.74
C ASP A 107 2.80 -26.23 4.33
N ASP A 108 2.89 -27.14 5.31
CA ASP A 108 2.71 -28.58 5.12
C ASP A 108 1.25 -29.01 4.87
N GLY A 109 0.31 -28.05 4.87
CA GLY A 109 -1.11 -28.30 4.64
C GLY A 109 -1.86 -28.76 5.89
N SER A 110 -1.28 -28.60 7.08
CA SER A 110 -1.94 -28.78 8.36
C SER A 110 -2.42 -27.45 8.98
N LEU A 111 -3.33 -27.53 9.93
CA LEU A 111 -3.79 -26.42 10.75
C LEU A 111 -3.36 -26.67 12.19
N LEU A 112 -2.54 -25.77 12.73
CA LEU A 112 -2.23 -25.71 14.16
C LEU A 112 -3.30 -24.85 14.86
N PHE A 113 -4.01 -25.37 15.83
CA PHE A 113 -5.08 -24.65 16.55
C PHE A 113 -5.12 -24.96 18.05
N SER A 114 -5.85 -24.13 18.77
CA SER A 114 -6.20 -24.30 20.18
C SER A 114 -7.71 -24.10 20.33
N THR A 115 -8.31 -24.72 21.34
CA THR A 115 -9.73 -24.54 21.66
C THR A 115 -9.99 -23.17 22.30
N SER A 116 -11.20 -22.65 22.19
CA SER A 116 -11.55 -21.31 22.68
C SER A 116 -11.32 -21.11 24.19
N ASP A 117 -11.43 -22.18 24.98
CA ASP A 117 -11.26 -22.19 26.44
C ASP A 117 -10.06 -23.04 26.90
N ASN A 118 -9.17 -23.41 25.98
CA ASN A 118 -7.97 -24.23 26.24
C ASN A 118 -8.25 -25.66 26.74
N THR A 119 -9.50 -26.12 26.71
CA THR A 119 -9.82 -27.52 27.02
C THR A 119 -9.31 -28.47 25.93
N ASN A 120 -9.05 -29.73 26.30
CA ASN A 120 -8.58 -30.72 25.35
C ASN A 120 -9.70 -31.08 24.33
N PRO A 121 -9.52 -30.81 23.01
CA PRO A 121 -10.51 -31.09 21.96
C PRO A 121 -10.78 -32.57 21.75
N LEU A 122 -9.90 -33.47 22.20
CA LEU A 122 -10.11 -34.92 22.13
C LEU A 122 -11.10 -35.43 23.19
N THR A 123 -11.35 -34.64 24.24
CA THR A 123 -12.17 -35.07 25.39
C THR A 123 -13.32 -34.12 25.72
N ASN A 124 -13.32 -32.90 25.19
CA ASN A 124 -14.30 -31.87 25.56
C ASN A 124 -15.68 -32.00 24.88
N ALA A 125 -15.92 -33.10 24.15
CA ALA A 125 -17.17 -33.43 23.46
C ALA A 125 -17.66 -32.39 22.42
N ARG A 126 -16.82 -31.41 22.07
CA ARG A 126 -17.15 -30.38 21.08
C ARG A 126 -16.89 -30.85 19.66
N HIS A 127 -17.60 -30.25 18.72
CA HIS A 127 -17.47 -30.53 17.30
C HIS A 127 -16.69 -29.45 16.58
N TYR A 128 -15.61 -29.85 15.92
CA TYR A 128 -14.74 -28.94 15.19
C TYR A 128 -14.90 -29.14 13.68
N SER A 129 -14.98 -28.03 12.95
CA SER A 129 -15.06 -28.04 11.48
C SER A 129 -14.16 -26.96 10.89
N LEU A 130 -13.65 -27.22 9.70
CA LEU A 130 -12.92 -26.25 8.89
C LEU A 130 -13.86 -25.73 7.80
N LEU A 131 -13.89 -24.40 7.60
CA LEU A 131 -14.39 -23.84 6.36
C LEU A 131 -13.21 -23.58 5.43
N ILE A 132 -13.23 -24.26 4.29
CA ILE A 132 -12.19 -24.18 3.26
C ILE A 132 -12.78 -23.57 1.98
N PRO A 133 -12.08 -22.65 1.29
CA PRO A 133 -12.60 -22.08 0.04
C PRO A 133 -12.69 -23.11 -1.08
N LYS A 134 -13.82 -23.14 -1.79
CA LYS A 134 -13.95 -23.94 -3.02
C LYS A 134 -13.30 -23.23 -4.21
N ILE A 135 -12.42 -23.97 -4.90
CA ILE A 135 -11.76 -23.52 -6.13
C ILE A 135 -12.27 -24.35 -7.31
N PHE A 136 -12.80 -23.67 -8.33
CA PHE A 136 -13.41 -24.29 -9.51
C PHE A 136 -12.43 -24.33 -10.70
N PHE A 137 -11.91 -25.52 -10.97
CA PHE A 137 -11.03 -25.77 -12.12
C PHE A 137 -11.81 -26.23 -13.37
N SER A 138 -12.86 -25.52 -13.80
CA SER A 138 -13.60 -25.89 -15.03
C SER A 138 -13.06 -25.19 -16.29
N PRO A 139 -12.49 -25.91 -17.28
CA PRO A 139 -11.95 -25.29 -18.49
C PRO A 139 -13.02 -24.56 -19.32
N LEU A 140 -14.29 -24.94 -19.15
CA LEU A 140 -15.44 -24.32 -19.82
C LEU A 140 -15.58 -22.82 -19.53
N LEU A 141 -15.04 -22.34 -18.40
CA LEU A 141 -15.09 -20.93 -18.01
C LEU A 141 -14.48 -19.98 -19.06
N LEU A 142 -13.43 -20.40 -19.78
CA LEU A 142 -12.80 -19.59 -20.84
C LEU A 142 -13.32 -19.93 -22.24
N VAL A 143 -13.88 -21.13 -22.43
CA VAL A 143 -14.36 -21.61 -23.73
C VAL A 143 -15.65 -20.89 -24.15
N VAL A 144 -16.59 -20.66 -23.23
CA VAL A 144 -17.86 -19.99 -23.52
C VAL A 144 -17.69 -18.55 -24.03
N PRO A 145 -16.91 -17.66 -23.38
CA PRO A 145 -16.67 -16.32 -23.93
C PRO A 145 -15.85 -16.35 -25.22
N ALA A 146 -14.89 -17.27 -25.36
CA ALA A 146 -14.14 -17.44 -26.61
C ALA A 146 -15.07 -17.81 -27.78
N PHE A 147 -16.00 -18.73 -27.56
CA PHE A 147 -17.00 -19.13 -28.55
C PHE A 147 -17.88 -17.95 -29.01
N TRP A 148 -18.46 -17.20 -28.07
CA TRP A 148 -19.25 -16.01 -28.42
C TRP A 148 -18.40 -14.92 -29.07
N GLY A 149 -17.16 -14.75 -28.64
CA GLY A 149 -16.21 -13.81 -29.23
C GLY A 149 -15.90 -14.13 -30.69
N ILE A 150 -15.65 -15.40 -31.01
CA ILE A 150 -15.39 -15.87 -32.38
C ILE A 150 -16.62 -15.62 -33.27
N ILE A 151 -17.82 -15.96 -32.80
CA ILE A 151 -19.07 -15.73 -33.54
C ILE A 151 -19.29 -14.22 -33.76
N LEU A 152 -19.07 -13.41 -32.73
CA LEU A 152 -19.21 -11.96 -32.80
C LEU A 152 -18.22 -11.35 -33.81
N ILE A 153 -16.97 -11.78 -33.82
CA ILE A 153 -15.95 -11.37 -34.81
C ILE A 153 -16.38 -11.79 -36.22
N GLY A 154 -16.86 -13.02 -36.41
CA GLY A 154 -17.36 -13.51 -37.69
C GLY A 154 -18.55 -12.69 -38.21
N CYS A 155 -19.52 -12.38 -37.35
CA CYS A 155 -20.67 -11.55 -37.69
C CYS A 155 -20.28 -10.08 -37.98
N CYS A 156 -19.32 -9.51 -37.24
CA CYS A 156 -18.75 -8.20 -37.55
C CYS A 156 -18.10 -8.18 -38.94
N PHE A 157 -17.34 -9.22 -39.30
CA PHE A 157 -16.69 -9.33 -40.60
C PHE A 157 -17.71 -9.45 -41.74
N PHE A 158 -18.79 -10.20 -41.52
CA PHE A 158 -19.88 -10.36 -42.48
C PHE A 158 -20.70 -9.08 -42.65
N SER A 159 -21.00 -8.37 -41.55
CA SER A 159 -21.74 -7.10 -41.56
C SER A 159 -20.96 -5.98 -42.25
N ARG A 160 -19.62 -6.00 -42.17
CA ARG A 160 -18.72 -5.08 -42.89
C ARG A 160 -18.79 -5.29 -44.41
N ARG A 161 -19.09 -6.52 -44.84
CA ARG A 161 -19.28 -6.89 -46.25
C ARG A 161 -20.66 -6.43 -46.80
N GLN A 162 -21.61 -6.07 -45.93
CA GLN A 162 -22.97 -5.63 -46.27
C GLN A 162 -23.21 -4.11 -46.09
N ASN A 163 -22.17 -3.28 -46.00
CA ASN A 163 -22.27 -1.81 -45.86
C ASN A 163 -23.08 -1.28 -44.65
N CYS A 164 -23.29 -2.07 -43.60
CA CYS A 164 -23.88 -1.58 -42.34
C CYS A 164 -22.80 -0.97 -41.42
N GLN A 165 -22.26 0.21 -41.78
CA GLN A 165 -21.12 0.85 -41.08
C GLN A 165 -21.48 1.36 -39.67
N VAL A 166 -22.58 2.10 -39.50
CA VAL A 166 -22.88 2.88 -38.28
C VAL A 166 -23.00 2.03 -36.99
N GLU A 167 -23.53 0.80 -37.05
CA GLU A 167 -23.67 -0.06 -35.86
C GLU A 167 -22.47 -0.97 -35.58
N SER A 168 -21.66 -1.29 -36.61
CA SER A 168 -20.34 -1.94 -36.43
C SER A 168 -19.47 -1.12 -35.49
N ASP A 169 -19.58 0.20 -35.56
CA ASP A 169 -18.76 1.12 -34.78
C ASP A 169 -19.22 1.27 -33.34
N VAL A 170 -20.52 1.26 -33.06
CA VAL A 170 -21.05 1.19 -31.68
C VAL A 170 -20.63 -0.11 -31.00
N ILE A 171 -20.69 -1.23 -31.71
CA ILE A 171 -20.33 -2.54 -31.18
C ILE A 171 -18.81 -2.66 -31.01
N LYS A 172 -18.00 -2.19 -31.97
CA LYS A 172 -16.54 -2.00 -31.78
C LYS A 172 -16.25 -1.17 -30.55
N ASN A 173 -16.99 -0.09 -30.32
CA ASN A 173 -16.75 0.78 -29.17
C ASN A 173 -17.06 0.06 -27.84
N ILE A 174 -18.11 -0.76 -27.79
CA ILE A 174 -18.44 -1.60 -26.63
C ILE A 174 -17.39 -2.71 -26.43
N LEU A 175 -17.03 -3.44 -27.49
CA LEU A 175 -16.02 -4.49 -27.49
C LEU A 175 -14.64 -3.95 -27.10
N CYS A 176 -14.23 -2.80 -27.64
CA CYS A 176 -12.98 -2.15 -27.27
C CYS A 176 -13.01 -1.70 -25.81
N LYS A 177 -14.11 -1.12 -25.31
CA LYS A 177 -14.23 -0.74 -23.90
C LYS A 177 -14.18 -1.95 -22.96
N LEU A 178 -14.83 -3.04 -23.33
CA LEU A 178 -14.78 -4.31 -22.58
C LEU A 178 -13.42 -4.98 -22.67
N LEU A 179 -12.80 -5.01 -23.85
CA LEU A 179 -11.46 -5.56 -24.05
C LEU A 179 -10.45 -4.75 -23.25
N ILE A 180 -10.50 -3.41 -23.33
CA ILE A 180 -9.69 -2.51 -22.51
C ILE A 180 -9.93 -2.78 -21.02
N PHE A 181 -11.18 -2.92 -20.60
CA PHE A 181 -11.52 -3.23 -19.21
C PHE A 181 -10.92 -4.57 -18.78
N PHE A 182 -11.11 -5.63 -19.57
CA PHE A 182 -10.60 -6.97 -19.28
C PHE A 182 -9.09 -7.05 -19.37
N THR A 183 -8.44 -6.44 -20.36
CA THR A 183 -6.99 -6.40 -20.46
C THR A 183 -6.40 -5.55 -19.36
N THR A 184 -7.01 -4.42 -18.99
CA THR A 184 -6.51 -3.59 -17.88
C THR A 184 -6.69 -4.32 -16.56
N ALA A 185 -7.84 -4.94 -16.31
CA ALA A 185 -8.09 -5.73 -15.11
C ALA A 185 -7.19 -6.97 -15.05
N MET A 186 -7.07 -7.75 -16.14
CA MET A 186 -6.19 -8.92 -16.20
C MET A 186 -4.72 -8.56 -16.08
N LEU A 187 -4.25 -7.49 -16.73
CA LEU A 187 -2.84 -7.10 -16.65
C LEU A 187 -2.51 -6.54 -15.27
N ILE A 188 -3.43 -5.81 -14.64
CA ILE A 188 -3.31 -5.44 -13.23
C ILE A 188 -3.24 -6.71 -12.37
N LEU A 189 -4.16 -7.67 -12.52
CA LEU A 189 -4.15 -8.91 -11.75
C LEU A 189 -2.90 -9.76 -11.98
N LEU A 190 -2.36 -9.77 -13.19
CA LEU A 190 -1.09 -10.44 -13.52
C LEU A 190 0.12 -9.72 -12.88
N LEU A 191 0.06 -8.39 -12.75
CA LEU A 191 1.12 -7.60 -12.13
C LEU A 191 1.12 -7.72 -10.59
N PHE A 192 0.03 -8.11 -9.93
CA PHE A 192 -0.12 -8.05 -8.46
C PHE A 192 -0.38 -9.39 -7.74
N PRO A 193 0.20 -9.64 -6.54
CA PRO A 193 0.20 -10.99 -5.95
C PRO A 193 -1.15 -11.50 -5.48
N SER A 194 -1.44 -12.77 -5.78
CA SER A 194 -2.50 -13.55 -5.10
C SER A 194 -2.16 -13.79 -3.62
N GLU A 195 -0.87 -14.00 -3.30
CA GLU A 195 -0.39 -14.32 -1.95
C GLU A 195 -0.64 -13.21 -0.91
N TYR A 196 -0.65 -11.93 -1.33
CA TYR A 196 -0.87 -10.77 -0.45
C TYR A 196 -2.29 -10.17 -0.60
N SER A 197 -3.05 -10.56 -1.63
CA SER A 197 -4.48 -10.27 -1.79
C SER A 197 -5.34 -10.95 -0.70
N LEU A 198 -4.75 -11.91 0.00
CA LEU A 198 -5.37 -12.73 1.01
C LEU A 198 -5.02 -12.19 2.39
N THR A 199 -5.47 -10.95 2.66
CA THR A 199 -5.61 -10.52 4.06
C THR A 199 -6.41 -11.63 4.77
N LYS A 200 -5.80 -12.24 5.80
CA LYS A 200 -6.45 -13.24 6.65
C LYS A 200 -7.86 -12.73 6.98
N PRO A 201 -8.92 -13.54 6.84
CA PRO A 201 -10.29 -13.10 7.05
C PRO A 201 -10.43 -12.57 8.47
N LEU A 202 -10.60 -11.27 8.58
CA LEU A 202 -10.62 -10.54 9.83
C LEU A 202 -12.06 -10.28 10.29
N PHE A 203 -12.92 -11.30 10.16
CA PHE A 203 -14.29 -11.25 10.67
C PHE A 203 -14.40 -12.04 11.96
N SER A 204 -14.70 -11.31 13.05
CA SER A 204 -15.41 -11.85 14.20
C SER A 204 -16.92 -11.63 13.97
N LEU A 205 -17.64 -12.67 13.60
CA LEU A 205 -19.10 -12.67 13.71
C LEU A 205 -19.46 -13.02 15.16
N ARG A 206 -19.62 -11.99 16.01
CA ARG A 206 -20.44 -12.10 17.22
C ARG A 206 -21.89 -11.83 16.82
N SER A 207 -22.56 -12.79 16.21
CA SER A 207 -24.02 -12.86 16.23
C SER A 207 -24.47 -14.28 15.93
N GLU A 208 -25.42 -14.76 16.73
CA GLU A 208 -26.08 -16.08 16.73
C GLU A 208 -26.85 -16.41 15.42
N THR A 209 -26.55 -15.75 14.31
CA THR A 209 -27.16 -15.96 12.99
C THR A 209 -26.27 -16.85 12.13
N SER A 210 -26.31 -18.14 12.45
CA SER A 210 -25.48 -19.23 11.94
C SER A 210 -25.72 -19.68 10.49
N THR A 211 -26.28 -18.85 9.60
CA THR A 211 -26.71 -19.37 8.29
C THR A 211 -26.38 -18.56 7.03
N ILE A 212 -25.97 -17.28 7.08
CA ILE A 212 -25.87 -16.50 5.82
C ILE A 212 -24.56 -15.72 5.64
N LEU A 213 -23.80 -15.41 6.69
CA LEU A 213 -22.73 -14.39 6.59
C LEU A 213 -21.23 -14.79 6.67
N PRO A 214 -20.77 -16.06 6.62
CA PRO A 214 -19.33 -16.34 6.46
C PRO A 214 -18.80 -16.10 5.03
N ILE A 215 -19.70 -15.88 4.06
CA ILE A 215 -19.42 -16.07 2.63
C ILE A 215 -18.82 -14.83 1.95
N VAL A 216 -18.86 -13.67 2.59
CA VAL A 216 -18.47 -12.41 1.95
C VAL A 216 -17.02 -12.08 2.26
N ARG A 217 -16.10 -12.51 1.39
CA ARG A 217 -14.82 -11.82 1.28
C ARG A 217 -15.07 -10.37 0.87
N ARG A 218 -14.27 -9.50 1.47
CA ARG A 218 -14.15 -8.04 1.37
C ARG A 218 -14.39 -7.38 -0.01
N THR A 219 -14.38 -8.11 -1.12
CA THR A 219 -14.46 -7.61 -2.51
C THR A 219 -15.58 -8.22 -3.36
N ASP A 220 -16.18 -9.32 -2.91
CA ASP A 220 -16.76 -10.32 -3.80
C ASP A 220 -18.23 -10.05 -4.22
N PRO A 221 -19.15 -9.69 -3.30
CA PRO A 221 -20.52 -9.31 -3.65
C PRO A 221 -20.59 -7.90 -4.25
N PHE A 222 -19.65 -7.02 -3.91
CA PHE A 222 -19.64 -5.64 -4.37
C PHE A 222 -19.11 -5.49 -5.80
N LEU A 223 -18.18 -6.36 -6.23
CA LEU A 223 -17.79 -6.48 -7.63
C LEU A 223 -18.94 -7.06 -8.48
N LEU A 224 -19.72 -7.99 -7.93
CA LEU A 224 -20.95 -8.49 -8.55
C LEU A 224 -22.03 -7.38 -8.65
N LEU A 225 -22.22 -6.58 -7.61
CA LEU A 225 -23.10 -5.40 -7.63
C LEU A 225 -22.63 -4.31 -8.59
N LEU A 226 -21.30 -4.11 -8.73
CA LEU A 226 -20.70 -3.22 -9.72
C LEU A 226 -21.06 -3.68 -11.13
N ILE A 227 -20.84 -4.95 -11.43
CA ILE A 227 -21.08 -5.53 -12.75
C ILE A 227 -22.57 -5.54 -13.07
N ALA A 228 -23.43 -5.90 -12.12
CA ALA A 228 -24.88 -5.79 -12.24
C ALA A 228 -25.31 -4.33 -12.44
N GLY A 229 -24.72 -3.38 -11.71
CA GLY A 229 -24.97 -1.94 -11.88
C GLY A 229 -24.50 -1.40 -13.23
N CYS A 230 -23.34 -1.82 -13.71
CA CYS A 230 -22.82 -1.47 -15.04
C CYS A 230 -23.64 -2.10 -16.16
N LEU A 231 -24.16 -3.32 -15.98
CA LEU A 231 -25.05 -3.99 -16.93
C LEU A 231 -26.43 -3.33 -16.96
N VAL A 232 -27.05 -3.11 -15.81
CA VAL A 232 -28.37 -2.48 -15.68
C VAL A 232 -28.33 -1.03 -16.17
N LEU A 233 -27.27 -0.28 -15.86
CA LEU A 233 -27.15 1.13 -16.25
C LEU A 233 -26.57 1.33 -17.65
N GLY A 234 -25.80 0.37 -18.17
CA GLY A 234 -25.42 0.31 -19.59
C GLY A 234 -26.63 0.14 -20.51
N VAL A 235 -27.70 -0.50 -20.01
CA VAL A 235 -29.00 -0.61 -20.69
C VAL A 235 -29.83 0.68 -20.52
N THR A 236 -29.74 1.37 -19.38
CA THR A 236 -30.50 2.61 -19.14
C THR A 236 -29.65 3.87 -19.35
N GLN A 237 -29.54 4.35 -20.59
CA GLN A 237 -28.80 5.56 -20.97
C GLN A 237 -29.29 6.89 -20.31
N ARG A 238 -30.22 6.89 -19.35
CA ARG A 238 -31.00 8.08 -19.01
C ARG A 238 -30.57 8.92 -17.80
N LYS A 239 -29.65 8.50 -16.90
CA LYS A 239 -29.18 9.40 -15.83
C LYS A 239 -27.71 9.20 -15.43
N LYS A 240 -26.84 10.12 -15.88
CA LYS A 240 -25.37 10.09 -15.73
C LYS A 240 -24.84 10.18 -14.28
N ILE A 241 -25.65 10.59 -13.29
CA ILE A 241 -25.19 10.90 -11.92
C ILE A 241 -25.31 9.74 -10.92
N TRP A 242 -26.24 8.81 -11.13
CA TRP A 242 -26.54 7.75 -10.15
C TRP A 242 -25.44 6.69 -10.08
N LEU A 243 -24.81 6.35 -11.21
CA LEU A 243 -23.70 5.39 -11.23
C LEU A 243 -22.55 5.89 -10.35
N PRO A 244 -21.96 7.09 -10.54
CA PRO A 244 -20.91 7.60 -9.66
C PRO A 244 -21.29 7.62 -8.17
N MET A 245 -22.53 8.01 -7.84
CA MET A 245 -23.01 8.02 -6.46
C MET A 245 -23.05 6.61 -5.85
N PHE A 246 -23.59 5.64 -6.59
CA PHE A 246 -23.64 4.25 -6.15
C PHE A 246 -22.24 3.67 -5.94
N LEU A 247 -21.31 3.93 -6.87
CA LEU A 247 -19.90 3.54 -6.74
C LEU A 247 -19.23 4.18 -5.51
N CYS A 248 -19.53 5.45 -5.24
CA CYS A 248 -19.01 6.15 -4.07
C CYS A 248 -19.54 5.56 -2.76
N LEU A 249 -20.84 5.24 -2.67
CA LEU A 249 -21.43 4.58 -1.51
C LEU A 249 -20.79 3.22 -1.25
N ILE A 250 -20.57 2.42 -2.31
CA ILE A 250 -19.86 1.14 -2.19
C ILE A 250 -18.42 1.34 -1.72
N LEU A 251 -17.72 2.36 -2.22
CA LEU A 251 -16.36 2.68 -1.77
C LEU A 251 -16.33 3.02 -0.27
N ILE A 252 -17.27 3.84 0.20
CA ILE A 252 -17.38 4.22 1.62
C ILE A 252 -17.65 3.00 2.49
N ALA A 253 -18.59 2.12 2.08
CA ALA A 253 -18.87 0.88 2.79
C ALA A 253 -17.61 -0.01 2.88
N ASN A 254 -16.88 -0.19 1.76
CA ASN A 254 -15.65 -0.98 1.74
C ASN A 254 -14.53 -0.39 2.60
N LEU A 255 -14.45 0.92 2.73
CA LEU A 255 -13.50 1.58 3.62
C LEU A 255 -13.85 1.37 5.09
N PHE A 256 -15.14 1.43 5.43
CA PHE A 256 -15.59 1.10 6.78
C PHE A 256 -15.22 -0.34 7.12
N ASP A 257 -15.55 -1.28 6.23
CA ASP A 257 -15.19 -2.68 6.38
C ASP A 257 -13.67 -2.90 6.36
N PHE A 258 -12.88 -2.03 5.72
CA PHE A 258 -11.42 -2.05 5.77
C PHE A 258 -10.85 -1.83 7.15
N PHE A 259 -11.31 -0.79 7.83
CA PHE A 259 -10.73 -0.36 9.10
C PHE A 259 -11.40 -1.00 10.32
N ARG A 260 -12.61 -1.56 10.15
CA ARG A 260 -13.40 -2.16 11.22
C ARG A 260 -12.67 -3.22 12.05
N PRO A 261 -11.91 -4.17 11.48
CA PRO A 261 -11.33 -5.25 12.28
C PRO A 261 -10.34 -4.77 13.34
N GLY A 262 -9.50 -3.80 13.00
CA GLY A 262 -8.56 -3.18 13.93
C GLY A 262 -9.13 -1.96 14.68
N TRP A 263 -10.43 -1.66 14.55
CA TRP A 263 -10.98 -0.39 15.01
C TRP A 263 -10.80 -0.17 16.51
N ASP A 264 -10.93 -1.23 17.30
CA ASP A 264 -10.79 -1.20 18.76
C ASP A 264 -9.44 -1.73 19.24
N TYR A 265 -8.46 -1.82 18.35
CA TYR A 265 -7.09 -2.22 18.68
C TYR A 265 -6.14 -1.02 18.61
N PHE A 266 -5.15 -1.03 19.51
CA PHE A 266 -4.03 -0.11 19.48
C PHE A 266 -2.74 -0.89 19.72
N GLY A 267 -1.72 -0.57 18.93
CA GLY A 267 -0.41 -1.19 18.96
C GLY A 267 0.66 -0.18 19.35
N VAL A 268 1.65 -0.66 20.09
CA VAL A 268 2.84 0.09 20.49
C VAL A 268 4.06 -0.65 19.95
N ARG A 269 5.08 0.10 19.56
CA ARG A 269 6.40 -0.41 19.16
C ARG A 269 7.47 0.22 20.05
N PRO A 270 8.71 -0.32 20.08
CA PRO A 270 9.80 0.24 20.88
C PRO A 270 10.05 1.73 20.64
N ASP A 271 9.72 2.21 19.44
CA ASP A 271 9.92 3.59 19.03
C ASP A 271 8.66 4.47 19.15
N SER A 272 7.51 3.92 19.56
CA SER A 272 6.25 4.67 19.72
C SER A 272 6.33 5.76 20.80
N SER A 273 7.14 5.55 21.84
CA SER A 273 7.37 6.55 22.90
C SER A 273 7.91 7.88 22.35
N SER A 274 8.76 7.81 21.32
CA SER A 274 9.33 9.00 20.65
C SER A 274 8.29 9.88 19.94
N TYR A 275 7.06 9.40 19.77
CA TYR A 275 5.95 10.17 19.18
C TYR A 275 5.01 10.81 20.22
N LEU A 276 5.14 10.44 21.51
CA LEU A 276 4.27 10.91 22.59
C LEU A 276 4.92 11.99 23.47
N VAL A 277 6.25 12.15 23.35
CA VAL A 277 7.00 13.22 24.00
C VAL A 277 6.70 14.59 23.36
N GLN A 278 6.96 15.66 24.11
CA GLN A 278 6.88 17.02 23.56
C GLN A 278 8.01 17.24 22.56
N TYR A 279 7.69 17.85 21.41
CA TYR A 279 8.70 18.15 20.41
C TYR A 279 9.61 19.31 20.86
N ASP A 280 10.91 19.06 20.82
CA ASP A 280 11.99 19.98 21.19
C ASP A 280 13.28 19.70 20.40
N ALA A 281 14.39 20.36 20.75
CA ALA A 281 15.67 20.18 20.09
C ALA A 281 16.38 18.85 20.43
N GLN A 282 15.87 18.05 21.38
CA GLN A 282 16.39 16.72 21.71
C GLN A 282 15.56 15.60 21.07
N SER A 283 14.45 15.97 20.42
CA SER A 283 13.55 15.05 19.76
C SER A 283 14.20 14.41 18.54
N ILE A 284 14.33 13.08 18.56
CA ILE A 284 14.88 12.27 17.46
C ILE A 284 13.92 12.13 16.26
N ARG A 285 12.69 12.64 16.39
CA ARG A 285 11.64 12.63 15.38
C ARG A 285 11.32 14.04 14.94
N THR A 286 10.76 14.16 13.73
CA THR A 286 10.21 15.42 13.22
C THR A 286 8.82 15.70 13.81
N PRO A 287 8.38 16.97 13.86
CA PRO A 287 7.24 17.38 14.69
C PRO A 287 5.87 16.92 14.18
N GLY A 288 5.72 16.63 12.89
CA GLY A 288 4.41 16.49 12.25
C GLY A 288 3.53 15.39 12.85
N TYR A 289 4.09 14.20 13.10
CA TYR A 289 3.32 13.11 13.73
C TYR A 289 3.13 13.32 15.24
N ILE A 290 4.11 13.94 15.92
CA ILE A 290 3.99 14.30 17.35
C ILE A 290 2.81 15.25 17.56
N TRP A 291 2.71 16.30 16.74
CA TRP A 291 1.59 17.24 16.80
C TRP A 291 0.25 16.59 16.50
N PHE A 292 0.21 15.67 15.52
CA PHE A 292 -0.98 14.89 15.24
C PHE A 292 -1.42 14.04 16.45
N ALA A 293 -0.50 13.30 17.06
CA ALA A 293 -0.77 12.48 18.24
C ALA A 293 -1.23 13.35 19.42
N GLU A 294 -0.59 14.50 19.64
CA GLU A 294 -0.97 15.46 20.68
C GLU A 294 -2.39 16.00 20.50
N ILE A 295 -2.79 16.37 19.28
CA ILE A 295 -4.16 16.81 18.97
C ILE A 295 -5.17 15.67 19.23
N ALA A 296 -4.85 14.45 18.80
CA ALA A 296 -5.73 13.30 18.98
C ALA A 296 -5.88 12.88 20.46
N LEU A 297 -4.86 13.09 21.29
CA LEU A 297 -4.95 12.84 22.72
C LEU A 297 -5.76 13.92 23.44
N LYS A 298 -5.52 15.21 23.12
CA LYS A 298 -6.19 16.36 23.74
C LYS A 298 -7.70 16.46 23.47
N THR A 299 -8.17 15.89 22.36
CA THR A 299 -9.61 15.88 22.01
C THR A 299 -10.48 15.02 22.93
N GLY A 300 -9.88 14.19 23.79
CA GLY A 300 -10.61 13.45 24.83
C GLY A 300 -10.43 14.07 26.21
N LYS A 301 -9.56 13.46 27.04
CA LYS A 301 -9.19 13.99 28.37
C LYS A 301 -7.80 14.62 28.30
N GLN A 302 -7.64 15.85 28.81
CA GLN A 302 -6.33 16.52 28.83
C GLN A 302 -5.27 15.75 29.64
N GLU A 303 -5.68 14.95 30.62
CA GLU A 303 -4.80 14.14 31.47
C GLU A 303 -4.08 13.00 30.71
N ASP A 304 -4.63 12.54 29.58
CA ASP A 304 -4.09 11.40 28.84
C ASP A 304 -2.69 11.65 28.27
N ILE A 305 -2.42 12.87 27.78
CA ILE A 305 -1.08 13.23 27.30
C ILE A 305 -0.09 13.45 28.45
N GLY A 306 -0.58 13.95 29.58
CA GLY A 306 0.23 14.11 30.79
C GLY A 306 0.69 12.76 31.32
N PHE A 307 -0.18 11.75 31.30
CA PHE A 307 0.15 10.38 31.67
C PHE A 307 1.26 9.79 30.81
N TRP A 308 1.14 9.82 29.47
CA TRP A 308 2.17 9.24 28.59
C TRP A 308 3.50 9.99 28.61
N ARG A 309 3.51 11.24 29.09
CA ARG A 309 4.72 12.04 29.31
C ARG A 309 5.30 11.86 30.72
N SER A 310 4.62 11.15 31.61
CA SER A 310 5.11 10.86 32.96
C SER A 310 6.09 9.68 32.95
N ALA A 311 6.86 9.53 34.03
CA ALA A 311 7.74 8.37 34.22
C ALA A 311 6.97 7.05 34.24
N GLU A 312 5.77 7.05 34.82
CA GLU A 312 4.88 5.90 34.87
C GLU A 312 4.41 5.47 33.48
N GLY A 313 3.89 6.41 32.68
CA GLY A 313 3.46 6.12 31.31
C GLY A 313 4.61 5.66 30.41
N GLY A 314 5.80 6.23 30.60
CA GLY A 314 7.03 5.78 29.92
C GLY A 314 7.43 4.34 30.26
N MET A 315 7.41 3.97 31.54
CA MET A 315 7.66 2.59 31.98
C MET A 315 6.61 1.62 31.42
N GLN A 316 5.34 2.01 31.43
CA GLN A 316 4.26 1.18 30.90
C GLN A 316 4.39 0.95 29.40
N LEU A 317 4.75 1.98 28.61
CA LEU A 317 5.03 1.84 27.17
C LEU A 317 6.19 0.88 26.91
N ASN A 318 7.27 0.98 27.70
CA ASN A 318 8.42 0.09 27.56
C ASN A 318 8.05 -1.37 27.90
N GLN A 319 7.23 -1.59 28.92
CA GLN A 319 6.72 -2.92 29.28
C GLN A 319 5.75 -3.49 28.23
N MET A 320 4.99 -2.63 27.55
CA MET A 320 4.10 -3.05 26.47
C MET A 320 4.85 -3.65 25.27
N GLY A 321 6.11 -3.27 25.07
CA GLY A 321 6.98 -3.79 24.01
C GLY A 321 6.38 -3.62 22.61
N GLU A 322 6.68 -4.56 21.72
CA GLU A 322 6.00 -4.68 20.42
C GLU A 322 4.79 -5.59 20.54
N SER A 323 3.64 -5.00 20.88
CA SER A 323 2.40 -5.75 21.11
C SER A 323 1.18 -4.99 20.60
N LEU A 324 0.10 -5.74 20.38
CA LEU A 324 -1.19 -5.24 19.95
C LEU A 324 -2.24 -5.54 21.01
N TYR A 325 -3.00 -4.53 21.40
CA TYR A 325 -3.95 -4.63 22.51
C TYR A 325 -5.34 -4.20 22.08
N ARG A 326 -6.35 -4.90 22.59
CA ARG A 326 -7.73 -4.45 22.49
C ARG A 326 -8.01 -3.40 23.56
N ALA A 327 -8.64 -2.29 23.19
CA ALA A 327 -8.93 -1.19 24.09
C ALA A 327 -9.82 -1.57 25.30
N ALA A 328 -10.58 -2.66 25.19
CA ALA A 328 -11.38 -3.20 26.29
C ALA A 328 -10.56 -4.00 27.31
N GLU A 329 -9.38 -4.51 26.91
CA GLU A 329 -8.56 -5.43 27.71
C GLU A 329 -7.42 -4.71 28.45
N LYS A 330 -6.95 -3.58 27.92
CA LYS A 330 -5.94 -2.73 28.57
C LYS A 330 -6.33 -1.26 28.54
N PRO A 331 -6.03 -0.50 29.61
CA PRO A 331 -6.30 0.93 29.64
C PRO A 331 -5.46 1.62 28.57
N SER A 332 -6.13 2.17 27.55
CA SER A 332 -5.44 2.77 26.41
C SER A 332 -5.00 4.21 26.65
N HIS A 333 -5.45 4.87 27.73
CA HIS A 333 -5.22 6.30 28.02
C HIS A 333 -5.23 7.19 26.76
N GLY A 334 -6.27 7.08 25.94
CA GLY A 334 -6.41 7.87 24.69
C GLY A 334 -5.63 7.41 23.45
N LEU A 335 -4.70 6.44 23.54
CA LEU A 335 -3.93 5.92 22.40
C LEU A 335 -4.83 5.41 21.27
N ILE A 336 -5.94 4.76 21.61
CA ILE A 336 -6.94 4.30 20.63
C ILE A 336 -7.51 5.45 19.77
N ARG A 337 -7.58 6.68 20.29
CA ARG A 337 -8.05 7.85 19.53
C ARG A 337 -7.02 8.30 18.50
N VAL A 338 -5.73 8.18 18.80
CA VAL A 338 -4.65 8.41 17.83
C VAL A 338 -4.80 7.44 16.65
N ILE A 339 -5.01 6.15 16.95
CA ILE A 339 -5.22 5.10 15.94
C ILE A 339 -6.49 5.32 15.11
N LYS A 340 -7.63 5.62 15.76
CA LYS A 340 -8.88 5.93 15.05
C LYS A 340 -8.72 7.18 14.17
N GLY A 341 -8.06 8.22 14.71
CA GLY A 341 -7.75 9.44 13.97
C GLY A 341 -6.94 9.19 12.71
N GLN A 342 -5.84 8.42 12.79
CA GLN A 342 -4.99 8.17 11.62
C GLN A 342 -5.74 7.39 10.54
N LYS A 343 -6.58 6.41 10.91
CA LYS A 343 -7.43 5.64 10.00
C LYS A 343 -8.45 6.54 9.30
N ILE A 344 -9.10 7.44 10.03
CA ILE A 344 -10.09 8.39 9.48
C ILE A 344 -9.42 9.31 8.46
N VAL A 345 -8.31 9.97 8.82
CA VAL A 345 -7.66 10.91 7.88
C VAL A 345 -7.09 10.16 6.67
N LEU A 346 -6.58 8.94 6.85
CA LEU A 346 -6.13 8.08 5.75
C LEU A 346 -7.29 7.71 4.80
N ALA A 347 -8.44 7.32 5.34
CA ALA A 347 -9.64 7.03 4.55
C ALA A 347 -10.09 8.26 3.75
N LEU A 348 -10.12 9.43 4.38
CA LEU A 348 -10.47 10.69 3.72
C LEU A 348 -9.51 11.04 2.59
N ALA A 349 -8.20 10.91 2.81
CA ALA A 349 -7.19 11.16 1.77
C ALA A 349 -7.34 10.19 0.57
N PHE A 350 -7.68 8.93 0.84
CA PHE A 350 -7.94 7.95 -0.21
C PHE A 350 -9.24 8.22 -0.99
N ILE A 351 -10.29 8.69 -0.32
CA ILE A 351 -11.51 9.18 -0.98
C ILE A 351 -11.18 10.37 -1.87
N LEU A 352 -10.43 11.35 -1.38
CA LEU A 352 -10.00 12.52 -2.16
C LEU A 352 -9.22 12.12 -3.42
N LEU A 353 -8.30 11.15 -3.31
CA LEU A 353 -7.59 10.60 -4.45
C LEU A 353 -8.55 9.90 -5.43
N SER A 354 -9.49 9.12 -4.93
CA SER A 354 -10.48 8.40 -5.75
C SER A 354 -11.38 9.38 -6.51
N VAL A 355 -11.79 10.49 -5.88
CA VAL A 355 -12.55 11.57 -6.53
C VAL A 355 -11.70 12.27 -7.60
N ALA A 356 -10.43 12.58 -7.31
CA ALA A 356 -9.52 13.17 -8.30
C ALA A 356 -9.34 12.26 -9.53
N LEU A 357 -9.19 10.95 -9.30
CA LEU A 357 -9.09 9.94 -10.34
C LEU A 357 -10.37 9.82 -11.16
N ALA A 358 -11.54 9.86 -10.50
CA ALA A 358 -12.84 9.82 -11.16
C ALA A 358 -13.03 11.03 -12.09
N TYR A 359 -12.51 12.19 -11.71
CA TYR A 359 -12.60 13.44 -12.46
C TYR A 359 -11.65 13.50 -13.66
N ILE A 360 -10.53 12.77 -13.63
CA ILE A 360 -9.50 12.78 -14.69
C ILE A 360 -9.66 11.62 -15.68
N ILE A 361 -10.01 10.44 -15.19
CA ILE A 361 -10.14 9.23 -16.01
C ILE A 361 -11.62 8.88 -16.19
N SER A 362 -12.22 8.27 -15.16
CA SER A 362 -13.64 7.94 -15.10
C SER A 362 -14.02 7.41 -13.71
N PRO A 363 -15.29 7.55 -13.27
CA PRO A 363 -15.76 6.98 -12.01
C PRO A 363 -15.57 5.46 -11.90
N THR A 364 -15.69 4.73 -13.00
CA THR A 364 -15.47 3.28 -13.05
C THR A 364 -14.00 2.91 -12.85
N ALA A 365 -13.08 3.59 -13.54
CA ALA A 365 -11.64 3.37 -13.34
C ALA A 365 -11.20 3.71 -11.91
N ALA A 366 -11.74 4.80 -11.34
CA ALA A 366 -11.48 5.17 -9.95
C ALA A 366 -11.97 4.10 -8.98
N PHE A 367 -13.20 3.61 -9.16
CA PHE A 367 -13.74 2.54 -8.34
C PHE A 367 -12.89 1.26 -8.42
N ILE A 368 -12.51 0.82 -9.62
CA ILE A 368 -11.67 -0.37 -9.83
C ILE A 368 -10.33 -0.21 -9.11
N PHE A 369 -9.65 0.93 -9.32
CA PHE A 369 -8.42 1.27 -8.62
C PHE A 369 -8.60 1.18 -7.10
N SER A 370 -9.70 1.73 -6.58
CA SER A 370 -9.95 1.71 -5.15
C SER A 370 -10.18 0.29 -4.63
N GLN A 371 -10.94 -0.54 -5.34
CA GLN A 371 -11.17 -1.94 -4.96
C GLN A 371 -9.88 -2.75 -4.96
N ILE A 372 -9.05 -2.62 -6.00
CA ILE A 372 -7.75 -3.30 -6.06
C ILE A 372 -6.89 -2.86 -4.87
N SER A 373 -6.81 -1.55 -4.61
CA SER A 373 -6.02 -1.00 -3.50
C SER A 373 -6.45 -1.55 -2.14
N LEU A 374 -7.76 -1.66 -1.88
CA LEU A 374 -8.31 -2.19 -0.63
C LEU A 374 -8.15 -3.71 -0.52
N SER A 375 -8.28 -4.43 -1.64
CA SER A 375 -8.11 -5.89 -1.70
C SER A 375 -6.69 -6.33 -1.38
N MET A 376 -5.72 -5.56 -1.88
CA MET A 376 -4.29 -5.82 -1.71
C MET A 376 -3.72 -5.30 -0.38
N GLY A 377 -4.55 -4.70 0.48
CA GLY A 377 -4.06 -4.06 1.70
C GLY A 377 -3.03 -2.97 1.43
N LEU A 378 -3.20 -2.17 0.36
CA LEU A 378 -2.28 -1.07 0.05
C LEU A 378 -2.50 0.15 0.96
N LEU A 379 -3.60 0.17 1.72
CA LEU A 379 -4.00 1.32 2.54
C LEU A 379 -3.60 1.13 4.01
N GLY A 380 -2.64 1.92 4.47
CA GLY A 380 -2.22 2.02 5.87
C GLY A 380 -1.47 0.78 6.33
N VAL A 381 -0.16 0.74 6.08
CA VAL A 381 0.68 -0.34 6.59
C VAL A 381 0.74 -0.23 8.11
N GLN A 382 0.33 -1.29 8.80
CA GLN A 382 0.32 -1.36 10.27
C GLN A 382 -0.43 -0.19 10.92
N ASN A 383 -1.58 0.17 10.35
CA ASN A 383 -2.40 1.31 10.77
C ASN A 383 -3.07 1.17 12.15
N ASP A 384 -2.79 0.10 12.89
CA ASP A 384 -3.19 -0.09 14.28
C ASP A 384 -2.14 0.38 15.28
N TYR A 385 -0.93 0.69 14.81
CA TYR A 385 0.18 1.10 15.65
C TYR A 385 0.37 2.61 15.66
N ILE A 386 0.93 3.10 16.75
CA ILE A 386 1.37 4.50 16.87
C ILE A 386 2.68 4.65 16.13
N MET A 387 2.58 5.07 14.88
CA MET A 387 3.71 5.19 13.95
C MET A 387 3.41 6.19 12.83
N SER A 388 4.45 6.84 12.31
CA SER A 388 4.27 7.91 11.32
C SER A 388 3.97 7.41 9.91
N GLU A 389 4.16 6.13 9.63
CA GLU A 389 4.02 5.45 8.33
C GLU A 389 2.63 5.63 7.73
N SER A 390 1.59 5.30 8.50
CA SER A 390 0.21 5.42 8.03
C SER A 390 -0.16 6.87 7.74
N PHE A 391 0.30 7.80 8.59
CA PHE A 391 0.06 9.23 8.40
C PHE A 391 0.89 9.84 7.26
N SER A 392 2.09 9.31 7.02
CA SER A 392 2.94 9.62 5.88
C SER A 392 2.25 9.25 4.57
N GLN A 393 1.62 8.08 4.52
CA GLN A 393 0.81 7.68 3.36
C GLN A 393 -0.40 8.60 3.18
N THR A 394 -1.10 8.98 4.25
CA THR A 394 -2.21 9.93 4.20
C THR A 394 -1.84 11.21 3.45
N VAL A 395 -0.73 11.85 3.84
CA VAL A 395 -0.30 13.10 3.20
C VAL A 395 0.21 12.86 1.78
N THR A 396 0.84 11.71 1.52
CA THR A 396 1.23 11.30 0.16
C THR A 396 0.01 11.23 -0.77
N LEU A 397 -1.07 10.56 -0.35
CA LEU A 397 -2.33 10.48 -1.11
C LEU A 397 -2.96 11.87 -1.30
N ALA A 398 -2.94 12.72 -0.27
CA ALA A 398 -3.44 14.09 -0.35
C ALA A 398 -2.63 14.96 -1.32
N CYS A 399 -1.29 14.87 -1.32
CA CYS A 399 -0.43 15.56 -2.29
C CYS A 399 -0.75 15.13 -3.72
N VAL A 400 -0.85 13.83 -3.97
CA VAL A 400 -1.19 13.30 -5.29
C VAL A 400 -2.58 13.76 -5.72
N ALA A 401 -3.59 13.68 -4.85
CA ALA A 401 -4.93 14.18 -5.14
C ALA A 401 -4.93 15.68 -5.45
N CYS A 402 -4.23 16.49 -4.66
CA CYS A 402 -4.10 17.94 -4.86
C CYS A 402 -3.42 18.27 -6.20
N PHE A 403 -2.33 17.57 -6.53
CA PHE A 403 -1.63 17.69 -7.81
C PHE A 403 -2.55 17.36 -8.99
N LEU A 404 -3.31 16.27 -8.90
CA LEU A 404 -4.30 15.88 -9.90
C LEU A 404 -5.40 16.93 -10.07
N PHE A 405 -5.94 17.45 -8.97
CA PHE A 405 -6.93 18.53 -9.01
C PHE A 405 -6.38 19.82 -9.61
N LEU A 406 -5.14 20.21 -9.26
CA LEU A 406 -4.46 21.36 -9.86
C LEU A 406 -4.39 21.21 -11.37
N PHE A 407 -3.90 20.06 -11.83
CA PHE A 407 -3.71 19.78 -13.24
C PHE A 407 -5.03 19.83 -14.02
N ARG A 408 -6.11 19.30 -13.44
CA ARG A 408 -7.41 19.17 -14.12
C ARG A 408 -8.30 20.40 -14.01
N SER A 409 -8.37 21.04 -12.84
CA SER A 409 -9.19 22.23 -12.59
C SER A 409 -8.53 23.50 -13.08
N ARG A 410 -7.20 23.49 -13.30
CA ARG A 410 -6.38 24.66 -13.61
C ARG A 410 -6.41 25.73 -12.51
N ASN A 411 -6.86 25.38 -11.31
CA ASN A 411 -6.87 26.30 -10.18
C ASN A 411 -5.45 26.49 -9.62
N LYS A 412 -4.84 27.63 -9.94
CA LYS A 412 -3.48 27.99 -9.56
C LYS A 412 -3.24 28.08 -8.04
N TRP A 413 -4.28 28.31 -7.24
CA TRP A 413 -4.16 28.40 -5.77
C TRP A 413 -3.87 27.05 -5.11
N LEU A 414 -4.23 25.95 -5.78
CA LEU A 414 -3.89 24.59 -5.32
C LEU A 414 -2.38 24.36 -5.27
N PHE A 415 -1.57 25.19 -5.97
CA PHE A 415 -0.11 25.10 -5.92
C PHE A 415 0.45 25.40 -4.52
N ILE A 416 -0.10 26.41 -3.84
CA ILE A 416 0.32 26.77 -2.48
C ILE A 416 -0.06 25.63 -1.52
N LEU A 417 -1.27 25.09 -1.66
CA LEU A 417 -1.71 23.94 -0.88
C LEU A 417 -0.81 22.71 -1.11
N LEU A 418 -0.48 22.40 -2.36
CA LEU A 418 0.42 21.30 -2.72
C LEU A 418 1.82 21.48 -2.10
N SER A 419 2.34 22.71 -2.11
CA SER A 419 3.63 23.05 -1.50
C SER A 419 3.58 22.89 0.02
N ALA A 420 2.51 23.36 0.67
CA ALA A 420 2.29 23.20 2.10
C ALA A 420 2.15 21.72 2.50
N LEU A 421 1.34 20.94 1.78
CA LEU A 421 1.18 19.50 2.02
C LEU A 421 2.51 18.75 1.86
N SER A 422 3.31 19.09 0.84
CA SER A 422 4.63 18.49 0.63
C SER A 422 5.60 18.81 1.78
N ALA A 423 5.55 20.02 2.32
CA ALA A 423 6.33 20.39 3.50
C ALA A 423 5.84 19.70 4.78
N ILE A 424 4.52 19.59 4.98
CA ILE A 424 3.93 18.82 6.07
C ILE A 424 4.36 17.35 5.99
N ALA A 425 4.43 16.77 4.79
CA ALA A 425 4.92 15.42 4.60
C ALA A 425 6.36 15.25 5.11
N PHE A 426 7.24 16.22 4.81
CA PHE A 426 8.60 16.27 5.33
C PHE A 426 8.63 16.39 6.87
N LEU A 427 7.74 17.21 7.45
CA LEU A 427 7.60 17.34 8.91
C LEU A 427 7.08 16.07 9.60
N ILE A 428 6.28 15.26 8.91
CA ILE A 428 5.88 13.93 9.42
C ILE A 428 7.06 12.99 9.37
N ARG A 429 7.83 13.04 8.27
CA ARG A 429 8.97 12.17 8.05
C ARG A 429 9.94 12.74 7.00
N PRO A 430 11.25 12.84 7.29
CA PRO A 430 12.22 13.35 6.31
C PRO A 430 12.29 12.53 5.01
N SER A 431 12.03 11.22 5.07
CA SER A 431 12.01 10.36 3.89
C SER A 431 10.95 10.75 2.86
N ASN A 432 9.97 11.58 3.24
CA ASN A 432 8.97 12.13 2.34
C ASN A 432 9.47 13.29 1.46
N VAL A 433 10.76 13.63 1.53
CA VAL A 433 11.35 14.68 0.69
C VAL A 433 11.11 14.47 -0.81
N TYR A 434 10.93 13.23 -1.28
CA TYR A 434 10.54 12.95 -2.67
C TYR A 434 9.25 13.67 -3.08
N LEU A 435 8.36 14.00 -2.13
CA LEU A 435 7.12 14.69 -2.43
C LEU A 435 7.32 16.09 -3.03
N VAL A 436 8.49 16.70 -2.83
CA VAL A 436 8.86 17.98 -3.45
C VAL A 436 8.88 17.92 -4.98
N ALA A 437 9.01 16.74 -5.59
CA ALA A 437 8.99 16.65 -7.05
C ALA A 437 7.61 17.01 -7.63
N LEU A 438 6.50 16.81 -6.90
CA LEU A 438 5.16 17.20 -7.36
C LEU A 438 5.00 18.72 -7.55
N PRO A 439 5.31 19.57 -6.55
CA PRO A 439 5.28 21.02 -6.76
C PRO A 439 6.30 21.47 -7.80
N ILE A 440 7.48 20.84 -7.91
CA ILE A 440 8.43 21.19 -8.99
C ILE A 440 7.80 20.94 -10.38
N VAL A 441 7.25 19.75 -10.61
CA VAL A 441 6.57 19.42 -11.87
C VAL A 441 5.36 20.31 -12.12
N ALA A 442 4.57 20.61 -11.08
CA ALA A 442 3.42 21.51 -11.18
C ALA A 442 3.86 22.94 -11.55
N ALA A 443 4.93 23.46 -10.94
CA ALA A 443 5.48 24.77 -11.24
C ALA A 443 5.94 24.85 -12.69
N THR A 444 6.70 23.86 -13.16
CA THR A 444 7.13 23.75 -14.56
C THR A 444 5.92 23.74 -15.50
N TRP A 445 4.91 22.91 -15.23
CA TRP A 445 3.70 22.84 -16.05
C TRP A 445 2.93 24.17 -16.06
N MET A 446 2.79 24.83 -14.90
CA MET A 446 2.11 26.12 -14.78
C MET A 446 2.85 27.22 -15.54
N LEU A 447 4.19 27.26 -15.50
CA LEU A 447 4.99 28.25 -16.22
C LEU A 447 4.72 28.20 -17.74
N PHE A 448 4.60 27.00 -18.31
CA PHE A 448 4.24 26.82 -19.72
C PHE A 448 2.81 27.27 -20.05
N HIS A 449 1.86 27.16 -19.12
CA HIS A 449 0.43 27.38 -19.40
C HIS A 449 -0.11 28.76 -18.98
N PHE A 450 0.43 29.38 -17.93
CA PHE A 450 -0.14 30.62 -17.36
C PHE A 450 0.85 31.80 -17.22
N ARG A 451 2.08 31.68 -17.75
CA ARG A 451 3.07 32.77 -17.91
C ARG A 451 3.34 33.57 -16.59
N LYS A 452 3.49 34.91 -16.65
CA LYS A 452 4.03 35.76 -15.56
C LYS A 452 3.29 35.68 -14.21
N GLN A 453 1.99 35.40 -14.19
CA GLN A 453 1.21 35.29 -12.93
C GLN A 453 1.60 34.06 -12.08
N VAL A 454 2.31 33.10 -12.66
CA VAL A 454 2.75 31.86 -12.00
C VAL A 454 4.01 32.05 -11.19
N LEU A 455 4.87 32.99 -11.57
CA LEU A 455 6.15 33.20 -10.89
C LEU A 455 5.92 33.58 -9.43
N THR A 456 5.00 34.51 -9.17
CA THR A 456 4.63 34.91 -7.80
C THR A 456 4.12 33.73 -6.99
N LEU A 457 3.19 32.93 -7.54
CA LEU A 457 2.65 31.75 -6.84
C LEU A 457 3.71 30.66 -6.62
N SER A 458 4.63 30.48 -7.57
CA SER A 458 5.74 29.53 -7.47
C SER A 458 6.70 29.95 -6.35
N ILE A 459 7.04 31.24 -6.29
CA ILE A 459 7.84 31.82 -5.20
C ILE A 459 7.09 31.68 -3.87
N SER A 460 5.80 32.03 -3.79
CA SER A 460 5.01 31.89 -2.57
C SER A 460 4.97 30.44 -2.09
N GLY A 461 4.75 29.47 -2.98
CA GLY A 461 4.77 28.05 -2.63
C GLY A 461 6.15 27.58 -2.16
N ALA A 462 7.24 28.02 -2.81
CA ALA A 462 8.60 27.73 -2.37
C ALA A 462 8.91 28.31 -0.99
N VAL A 463 8.49 29.56 -0.73
CA VAL A 463 8.64 30.20 0.58
C VAL A 463 7.86 29.44 1.65
N VAL A 464 6.60 29.06 1.39
CA VAL A 464 5.79 28.24 2.30
C VAL A 464 6.48 26.91 2.58
N TYR A 465 7.02 26.25 1.54
CA TYR A 465 7.74 25.00 1.71
C TYR A 465 8.98 25.16 2.59
N VAL A 466 9.83 26.16 2.32
CA VAL A 466 11.06 26.41 3.07
C VAL A 466 10.78 26.76 4.53
N ILE A 467 9.77 27.61 4.79
CA ILE A 467 9.38 27.99 6.15
C ILE A 467 8.93 26.76 6.94
N LEU A 468 8.03 25.95 6.37
CA LEU A 468 7.48 24.79 7.04
C LEU A 468 8.52 23.67 7.18
N ALA A 469 9.19 23.27 6.09
CA ALA A 469 10.19 22.21 6.13
C ALA A 469 11.43 22.59 6.95
N GLY A 470 11.71 23.89 7.10
CA GLY A 470 12.83 24.41 7.90
C GLY A 470 12.59 24.42 9.42
N ILE A 471 11.39 24.10 9.90
CA ILE A 471 11.08 24.09 11.35
C ILE A 471 12.07 23.24 12.16
N PRO A 472 12.40 21.98 11.78
CA PRO A 472 13.35 21.17 12.56
C PRO A 472 14.74 21.79 12.62
N ALA A 473 15.20 22.34 11.50
CA ALA A 473 16.50 22.98 11.42
C ALA A 473 16.56 24.27 12.26
N PHE A 474 15.49 25.06 12.27
CA PHE A 474 15.40 26.27 13.09
C PHE A 474 15.40 25.95 14.59
N VAL A 475 14.70 24.89 15.01
CA VAL A 475 14.68 24.44 16.41
C VAL A 475 16.07 23.96 16.85
N CYS A 476 16.77 23.18 16.01
CA CYS A 476 18.14 22.75 16.29
C CYS A 476 19.11 23.93 16.33
N TRP A 477 19.01 24.87 15.38
CA TRP A 477 19.86 26.05 15.32
C TRP A 477 19.69 26.93 16.57
N ARG A 478 18.45 27.14 17.03
CA ARG A 478 18.18 27.90 18.26
C ARG A 478 18.78 27.26 19.51
N ALA A 479 18.83 25.94 19.58
CA ALA A 479 19.33 25.22 20.76
C ALA A 479 20.84 24.99 20.76
N TYR A 480 21.44 24.73 19.59
CA TYR A 480 22.84 24.31 19.48
C TYR A 480 23.73 25.28 18.68
N ASN A 481 23.17 26.36 18.12
CA ASN A 481 23.86 27.29 17.21
C ASN A 481 24.51 26.59 15.98
N GLN A 482 23.99 25.42 15.61
CA GLN A 482 24.45 24.62 14.48
C GLN A 482 23.26 24.15 13.64
N PHE A 483 23.45 24.09 12.33
CA PHE A 483 22.39 23.77 11.39
C PHE A 483 22.30 22.25 11.15
N LEU A 484 21.15 21.66 11.44
CA LEU A 484 20.85 20.27 11.16
C LEU A 484 19.50 20.18 10.43
N TRP A 485 19.50 19.66 9.19
CA TRP A 485 18.28 19.64 8.37
C TRP A 485 17.15 18.79 8.97
N ALA A 486 17.51 17.66 9.61
CA ALA A 486 16.58 16.79 10.33
C ALA A 486 17.30 16.07 11.48
N PRO A 487 16.60 15.75 12.59
CA PRO A 487 17.24 15.19 13.80
C PRO A 487 17.98 13.86 13.62
N ASN A 488 17.71 13.13 12.54
CA ASN A 488 18.27 11.80 12.25
C ASN A 488 19.05 11.75 10.93
N ALA A 489 19.46 12.91 10.39
CA ALA A 489 20.02 13.03 9.04
C ALA A 489 21.32 12.23 8.83
N GLN A 490 22.10 11.96 9.88
CA GLN A 490 23.40 11.29 9.75
C GLN A 490 23.44 9.85 10.24
N ASN A 491 22.31 9.32 10.76
CA ASN A 491 22.26 7.97 11.36
C ASN A 491 22.73 6.88 10.37
N ALA A 492 22.25 6.93 9.13
CA ALA A 492 22.62 5.94 8.14
C ALA A 492 24.06 6.12 7.65
N ASN A 493 24.49 7.37 7.44
CA ASN A 493 25.82 7.70 6.95
C ASN A 493 26.91 7.24 7.92
N ILE A 494 26.74 7.46 9.23
CA ILE A 494 27.72 7.00 10.21
C ILE A 494 27.76 5.48 10.31
N GLY A 495 26.61 4.81 10.25
CA GLY A 495 26.55 3.34 10.23
C GLY A 495 27.24 2.74 9.00
N HIS A 496 27.16 3.40 7.85
CA HIS A 496 27.92 2.99 6.66
C HIS A 496 29.41 3.32 6.75
N ALA A 497 29.76 4.49 7.27
CA ALA A 497 31.14 4.90 7.44
C ALA A 497 31.90 3.95 8.36
N LEU A 498 31.35 3.62 9.53
CA LEU A 498 32.00 2.70 10.49
C LEU A 498 32.19 1.29 9.92
N ARG A 499 31.28 0.82 9.06
CA ARG A 499 31.42 -0.49 8.38
C ARG A 499 32.47 -0.52 7.28
N LEU A 500 32.83 0.66 6.75
CA LEU A 500 33.83 0.81 5.68
C LEU A 500 35.18 1.31 6.22
N MET A 501 35.21 1.77 7.47
CA MET A 501 36.38 2.34 8.12
C MET A 501 37.52 1.32 8.18
N GLN A 502 38.74 1.80 7.93
CA GLN A 502 39.99 1.07 8.02
C GLN A 502 40.98 1.82 8.93
N GLU A 503 42.02 1.15 9.43
CA GLU A 503 43.06 1.77 10.27
C GLU A 503 43.72 3.00 9.60
N SER A 504 43.82 3.00 8.28
CA SER A 504 44.33 4.14 7.50
C SER A 504 43.45 5.39 7.63
N ASP A 505 42.13 5.22 7.80
CA ASP A 505 41.19 6.33 7.95
C ASP A 505 41.33 7.01 9.33
N LEU A 506 41.61 6.22 10.38
CA LEU A 506 41.91 6.73 11.73
C LEU A 506 43.23 7.50 11.75
N SER A 507 44.24 6.96 11.08
CA SER A 507 45.56 7.59 10.98
C SER A 507 45.53 8.90 10.20
N ALA A 508 44.63 9.01 9.21
CA ALA A 508 44.45 10.21 8.39
C ALA A 508 43.57 11.29 9.03
N GLN A 509 42.90 11.00 10.16
CA GLN A 509 41.99 11.96 10.80
C GLN A 509 42.75 13.06 11.54
N SER A 510 42.60 14.31 11.07
CA SER A 510 43.27 15.48 11.64
C SER A 510 42.52 16.12 12.81
N ASP A 511 41.20 15.93 12.90
CA ASP A 511 40.39 16.47 14.00
C ASP A 511 40.53 15.54 15.24
N PRO A 512 41.14 16.00 16.35
CA PRO A 512 41.37 15.15 17.53
C PRO A 512 40.08 14.63 18.17
N GLU A 513 39.01 15.42 18.13
CA GLU A 513 37.71 15.03 18.67
C GLU A 513 37.11 13.89 17.85
N VAL A 514 37.14 14.02 16.52
CA VAL A 514 36.65 12.99 15.60
C VAL A 514 37.52 11.73 15.69
N LYS A 515 38.83 11.88 15.83
CA LYS A 515 39.75 10.74 15.97
C LYS A 515 39.45 9.93 17.23
N TYR A 516 39.35 10.59 18.39
CA TYR A 516 38.97 9.94 19.65
C TYR A 516 37.61 9.25 19.58
N PHE A 517 36.65 9.88 18.90
CA PHE A 517 35.34 9.28 18.64
C PHE A 517 35.44 8.00 17.82
N LEU A 518 36.17 8.01 16.70
CA LEU A 518 36.28 6.87 15.79
C LEU A 518 37.07 5.71 16.42
N GLU A 519 38.14 5.99 17.17
CA GLU A 519 38.91 4.98 17.91
C GLU A 519 38.02 4.26 18.94
N GLY A 520 37.21 5.01 19.70
CA GLY A 520 36.26 4.42 20.64
C GLY A 520 35.16 3.59 19.95
N CYS A 521 34.73 4.01 18.75
CA CYS A 521 33.79 3.23 17.94
C CYS A 521 34.41 1.92 17.43
N GLU A 522 35.68 1.93 17.02
CA GLU A 522 36.39 0.74 16.54
C GLU A 522 36.47 -0.34 17.63
N ILE A 523 36.88 0.04 18.83
CA ILE A 523 37.00 -0.87 19.97
C ILE A 523 35.65 -1.54 20.28
N ARG A 524 34.58 -0.74 20.32
CA ARG A 524 33.21 -1.24 20.56
C ARG A 524 32.70 -2.11 19.42
N ALA A 525 32.94 -1.72 18.18
CA ALA A 525 32.54 -2.47 17.00
C ALA A 525 33.23 -3.84 16.95
N ALA A 526 34.53 -3.90 17.27
CA ALA A 526 35.29 -5.14 17.34
C ALA A 526 34.72 -6.10 18.40
N ALA A 527 34.28 -5.59 19.56
CA ALA A 527 33.65 -6.40 20.60
C ALA A 527 32.32 -7.03 20.13
N ILE A 528 31.49 -6.28 19.39
CA ILE A 528 30.23 -6.80 18.83
C ILE A 528 30.51 -7.81 17.71
N GLN A 529 31.48 -7.52 16.83
CA GLN A 529 31.88 -8.44 15.76
C GLN A 529 32.41 -9.77 16.32
N PHE A 530 33.16 -9.74 17.42
CA PHE A 530 33.62 -10.95 18.11
C PHE A 530 32.44 -11.80 18.63
N ALA A 531 31.35 -11.15 19.05
CA ALA A 531 30.13 -11.84 19.51
C ALA A 531 29.23 -12.36 18.37
N ASN A 532 29.28 -11.74 17.18
CA ASN A 532 28.38 -11.99 16.04
C ASN A 532 29.10 -12.59 14.81
N ASP A 533 30.05 -13.50 15.01
CA ASP A 533 30.80 -14.20 13.94
C ASP A 533 31.39 -13.25 12.86
N GLY A 534 31.92 -12.11 13.30
CA GLY A 534 32.58 -11.13 12.44
C GLY A 534 31.65 -10.19 11.67
N THR A 535 30.34 -10.21 11.93
CA THR A 535 29.38 -9.34 11.23
C THR A 535 28.91 -8.16 12.07
N LEU A 536 28.88 -6.97 11.45
CA LEU A 536 28.31 -5.75 12.05
C LEU A 536 27.26 -5.17 11.11
N SER A 537 26.01 -5.17 11.56
CA SER A 537 24.90 -4.55 10.83
C SER A 537 25.00 -3.02 10.89
N GLN A 538 24.29 -2.34 9.98
CA GLN A 538 24.25 -0.87 9.97
C GLN A 538 23.63 -0.28 11.26
N ASN A 539 22.61 -0.94 11.83
CA ASN A 539 21.97 -0.46 13.05
C ASN A 539 22.86 -0.66 14.27
N GLU A 540 23.57 -1.78 14.35
CA GLU A 540 24.55 -2.01 15.42
C GLU A 540 25.70 -1.00 15.32
N ALA A 541 26.22 -0.74 14.11
CA ALA A 541 27.22 0.30 13.89
C ALA A 541 26.71 1.69 14.32
N TYR A 542 25.46 2.03 14.02
CA TYR A 542 24.84 3.28 14.49
C TYR A 542 24.69 3.31 16.02
N SER A 543 24.27 2.20 16.66
CA SER A 543 24.15 2.11 18.11
C SER A 543 25.51 2.30 18.79
N VAL A 544 26.57 1.70 18.25
CA VAL A 544 27.96 1.91 18.69
C VAL A 544 28.35 3.39 18.60
N ALA A 545 28.11 4.02 17.45
CA ALA A 545 28.38 5.44 17.25
C ALA A 545 27.63 6.31 18.27
N LEU A 546 26.35 6.00 18.50
CA LEU A 546 25.51 6.75 19.42
C LEU A 546 25.95 6.60 20.87
N GLU A 547 26.32 5.39 21.30
CA GLU A 547 26.87 5.15 22.64
C GLU A 547 28.18 5.89 22.86
N GLN A 548 29.10 5.83 21.89
CA GLN A 548 30.38 6.53 21.99
C GLN A 548 30.18 8.05 22.05
N ALA A 549 29.29 8.60 21.21
CA ALA A 549 28.96 10.02 21.25
C ALA A 549 28.37 10.43 22.61
N LYS A 550 27.52 9.60 23.21
CA LYS A 550 26.97 9.85 24.57
C LYS A 550 28.05 9.89 25.64
N GLN A 551 29.06 9.01 25.56
CA GLN A 551 30.20 9.06 26.48
C GLN A 551 31.02 10.35 26.36
N MET A 552 31.04 10.93 25.16
CA MET A 552 31.67 12.22 24.89
C MET A 552 30.78 13.42 25.24
N GLY A 553 29.62 13.20 25.86
CA GLY A 553 28.70 14.27 26.29
C GLY A 553 27.70 14.73 25.23
N TYR A 554 27.61 14.06 24.08
CA TYR A 554 26.59 14.35 23.07
C TYR A 554 25.25 13.69 23.41
N ASN A 555 24.14 14.33 23.03
CA ASN A 555 22.81 13.72 23.12
C ASN A 555 22.43 13.07 21.77
N ASN A 556 21.25 12.46 21.70
CA ASN A 556 20.81 11.74 20.50
C ASN A 556 20.76 12.60 19.22
N VAL A 557 20.52 13.91 19.35
CA VAL A 557 20.42 14.84 18.22
C VAL A 557 21.77 15.49 17.95
N SER A 558 22.44 16.04 18.97
CA SER A 558 23.73 16.73 18.81
C SER A 558 24.85 15.81 18.34
N ALA A 559 24.76 14.50 18.60
CA ALA A 559 25.68 13.51 18.03
C ALA A 559 25.74 13.55 16.49
N ASN A 560 24.67 13.99 15.80
CA ASN A 560 24.68 14.12 14.35
C ASN A 560 25.70 15.14 13.84
N PHE A 561 26.08 16.14 14.64
CA PHE A 561 27.13 17.10 14.27
C PHE A 561 28.49 16.41 14.18
N LEU A 562 28.78 15.54 15.15
CA LEU A 562 29.98 14.70 15.17
C LEU A 562 29.94 13.67 14.04
N PHE A 563 28.79 13.01 13.82
CA PHE A 563 28.59 12.05 12.74
C PHE A 563 28.81 12.67 11.36
N GLN A 564 28.37 13.91 11.14
CA GLN A 564 28.57 14.60 9.87
C GLN A 564 30.05 14.83 9.57
N LYS A 565 30.83 15.24 10.58
CA LYS A 565 32.29 15.41 10.45
C LYS A 565 33.01 14.08 10.23
N ALA A 566 32.59 13.03 10.95
CA ALA A 566 33.25 11.73 10.94
C ALA A 566 32.95 10.90 9.68
N ALA A 567 31.68 10.85 9.25
CA ALA A 567 31.24 9.94 8.20
C ALA A 567 31.64 10.41 6.79
N LEU A 568 31.55 11.72 6.51
CA LEU A 568 31.73 12.25 5.16
C LEU A 568 33.13 11.97 4.56
N PRO A 569 34.25 12.14 5.30
CA PRO A 569 35.59 11.79 4.80
C PRO A 569 35.71 10.31 4.45
N ILE A 570 35.28 9.41 5.35
CA ILE A 570 35.37 7.95 5.15
C ILE A 570 34.56 7.51 3.94
N LEU A 571 33.32 7.99 3.82
CA LEU A 571 32.45 7.65 2.68
C LEU A 571 33.01 8.17 1.34
N LYS A 572 33.73 9.30 1.34
CA LYS A 572 34.42 9.81 0.16
C LYS A 572 35.63 8.95 -0.20
N THR A 573 36.46 8.58 0.76
CA THR A 573 37.62 7.70 0.55
C THR A 573 37.18 6.34 -0.01
N HIS A 574 36.11 5.76 0.53
CA HIS A 574 35.59 4.45 0.14
C HIS A 574 34.38 4.52 -0.80
N PHE A 575 34.28 5.57 -1.64
CA PHE A 575 33.08 5.84 -2.45
C PHE A 575 32.63 4.66 -3.33
N GLN A 576 33.57 3.92 -3.95
CA GLN A 576 33.23 2.75 -4.77
C GLN A 576 32.60 1.62 -3.95
N LYS A 577 33.15 1.32 -2.77
CA LYS A 577 32.59 0.32 -1.86
C LYS A 577 31.23 0.79 -1.34
N TYR A 578 31.11 2.07 -0.98
CA TYR A 578 29.85 2.67 -0.56
C TYR A 578 28.76 2.54 -1.64
N LEU A 579 29.09 2.83 -2.90
CA LEU A 579 28.16 2.67 -4.03
C LEU A 579 27.70 1.21 -4.18
N SER A 580 28.61 0.24 -4.00
CA SER A 580 28.25 -1.19 -4.03
C SER A 580 27.29 -1.58 -2.90
N VAL A 581 27.44 -0.99 -1.70
CA VAL A 581 26.53 -1.20 -0.56
C VAL A 581 25.15 -0.64 -0.88
N LEU A 582 25.07 0.56 -1.46
CA LEU A 582 23.81 1.16 -1.89
C LEU A 582 23.12 0.29 -2.95
N PHE A 583 23.85 -0.24 -3.95
CA PHE A 583 23.28 -1.17 -4.93
C PHE A 583 22.71 -2.45 -4.31
N LYS A 584 23.41 -3.03 -3.32
CA LYS A 584 22.90 -4.19 -2.58
C LYS A 584 21.64 -3.84 -1.78
N GLN A 585 21.59 -2.66 -1.16
CA GLN A 585 20.38 -2.19 -0.48
C GLN A 585 19.22 -1.95 -1.46
N ILE A 586 19.49 -1.51 -2.70
CA ILE A 586 18.48 -1.39 -3.75
C ILE A 586 17.88 -2.75 -4.07
N GLN A 587 18.73 -3.75 -4.33
CA GLN A 587 18.28 -5.11 -4.63
C GLN A 587 17.49 -5.71 -3.46
N PHE A 588 17.96 -5.49 -2.23
CA PHE A 588 17.26 -5.94 -1.03
C PHE A 588 15.90 -5.24 -0.85
N GLY A 589 15.80 -3.94 -1.13
CA GLY A 589 14.52 -3.22 -1.12
C GLY A 589 13.55 -3.73 -2.17
N ILE A 590 14.02 -3.99 -3.40
CA ILE A 590 13.20 -4.58 -4.46
C ILE A 590 12.70 -5.97 -4.04
N SER A 591 13.54 -6.79 -3.41
CA SER A 591 13.14 -8.13 -2.92
C SER A 591 12.02 -8.09 -1.86
N LYS A 592 11.86 -6.97 -1.15
CA LYS A 592 10.80 -6.75 -0.15
C LYS A 592 9.50 -6.15 -0.73
N SER A 593 9.52 -5.72 -2.00
CA SER A 593 8.33 -5.16 -2.63
C SER A 593 7.33 -6.25 -2.99
N ARG A 594 6.02 -5.96 -2.83
CA ARG A 594 4.95 -6.83 -3.34
C ARG A 594 4.90 -6.87 -4.87
N LEU A 595 5.67 -6.00 -5.54
CA LEU A 595 5.75 -5.94 -7.00
C LEU A 595 6.77 -6.93 -7.59
N GLN A 596 7.71 -7.45 -6.79
CA GLN A 596 8.72 -8.41 -7.24
C GLN A 596 8.10 -9.80 -7.39
N ARG A 597 8.31 -10.46 -8.54
CA ARG A 597 7.78 -11.81 -8.82
C ARG A 597 8.89 -12.79 -9.16
N GLU A 598 8.64 -14.07 -8.88
CA GLU A 598 9.54 -15.16 -9.28
C GLU A 598 9.58 -15.33 -10.81
N TRP A 599 8.44 -15.22 -11.48
CA TRP A 599 8.33 -15.40 -12.93
C TRP A 599 8.50 -14.10 -13.74
N LEU A 600 8.51 -12.93 -13.08
CA LEU A 600 8.64 -11.62 -13.74
C LEU A 600 9.47 -10.66 -12.87
N SER A 601 10.72 -10.44 -13.28
CA SER A 601 11.61 -9.54 -12.55
C SER A 601 11.10 -8.10 -12.55
N TYR A 602 11.30 -7.38 -11.43
CA TYR A 602 10.90 -5.97 -11.31
C TYR A 602 11.46 -5.05 -12.42
N PRO A 603 12.73 -5.19 -12.87
CA PRO A 603 13.24 -4.42 -14.00
C PRO A 603 12.45 -4.65 -15.30
N LEU A 604 12.00 -5.88 -15.54
CA LEU A 604 11.18 -6.20 -16.72
C LEU A 604 9.79 -5.57 -16.60
N ILE A 605 9.21 -5.51 -15.40
CA ILE A 605 7.96 -4.76 -15.14
C ILE A 605 8.14 -3.27 -15.50
N LEU A 606 9.23 -2.64 -15.06
CA LEU A 606 9.52 -1.24 -15.38
C LEU A 606 9.70 -1.02 -16.89
N LEU A 607 10.38 -1.95 -17.57
CA LEU A 607 10.54 -1.91 -19.03
C LEU A 607 9.18 -1.96 -19.74
N LEU A 608 8.31 -2.91 -19.36
CA LEU A 608 6.97 -3.04 -19.94
C LEU A 608 6.13 -1.79 -19.71
N ILE A 609 6.15 -1.22 -18.50
CA ILE A 609 5.47 0.03 -18.18
C ILE A 609 5.98 1.19 -19.05
N GLY A 610 7.30 1.29 -19.23
CA GLY A 610 7.93 2.28 -20.11
C GLY A 610 7.47 2.14 -21.56
N VAL A 611 7.47 0.90 -22.09
CA VAL A 611 6.97 0.59 -23.43
C VAL A 611 5.50 0.98 -23.57
N PHE A 612 4.63 0.61 -22.63
CA PHE A 612 3.21 0.97 -22.68
C PHE A 612 2.99 2.49 -22.61
N ALA A 613 3.76 3.20 -21.79
CA ALA A 613 3.68 4.66 -21.72
C ALA A 613 4.06 5.32 -23.05
N ILE A 614 5.13 4.84 -23.70
CA ILE A 614 5.57 5.30 -25.02
C ILE A 614 4.54 4.95 -26.10
N LEU A 615 3.94 3.76 -26.06
CA LEU A 615 2.88 3.36 -26.98
C LEU A 615 1.63 4.24 -26.81
N GLY A 616 1.24 4.58 -25.58
CA GLY A 616 0.12 5.47 -25.27
C GLY A 616 0.37 6.92 -25.69
N ARG A 617 1.59 7.44 -25.50
CA ARG A 617 2.09 8.69 -26.09
C ARG A 617 1.16 9.91 -25.87
N ASN A 618 0.48 9.95 -24.73
CA ASN A 618 -0.45 11.00 -24.36
C ASN A 618 -0.24 11.42 -22.90
N LEU A 619 -0.89 12.52 -22.52
CA LEU A 619 -0.72 13.13 -21.21
C LEU A 619 -1.01 12.17 -20.05
N LYS A 620 -2.05 11.33 -20.17
CA LYS A 620 -2.37 10.31 -19.16
C LYS A 620 -1.23 9.30 -19.02
N SER A 621 -0.66 8.84 -20.13
CA SER A 621 0.48 7.92 -20.13
C SER A 621 1.72 8.53 -19.48
N TRP A 622 2.01 9.81 -19.77
CA TRP A 622 3.13 10.52 -19.15
C TRP A 622 2.91 10.79 -17.65
N MET A 623 1.68 11.13 -17.24
CA MET A 623 1.31 11.24 -15.82
C MET A 623 1.47 9.90 -15.10
N GLY A 624 1.08 8.79 -15.74
CA GLY A 624 1.26 7.48 -15.15
C GLY A 624 2.73 7.08 -15.01
N LEU A 625 3.57 7.41 -16.00
CA LEU A 625 5.02 7.21 -15.91
C LEU A 625 5.63 8.06 -14.78
N LEU A 626 5.19 9.30 -14.61
CA LEU A 626 5.60 10.15 -13.48
C LEU A 626 5.33 9.47 -12.14
N PHE A 627 4.14 8.92 -11.93
CA PHE A 627 3.80 8.23 -10.67
C PHE A 627 4.60 6.95 -10.44
N VAL A 628 4.89 6.17 -11.51
CA VAL A 628 5.78 5.01 -11.40
C VAL A 628 7.19 5.44 -11.01
N LEU A 629 7.74 6.46 -11.66
CA LEU A 629 9.05 7.02 -11.32
C LEU A 629 9.07 7.54 -9.88
N PHE A 630 7.98 8.14 -9.43
CA PHE A 630 7.85 8.67 -8.08
C PHE A 630 7.98 7.61 -6.99
N HIS A 631 7.32 6.47 -7.17
CA HIS A 631 7.50 5.31 -6.28
C HIS A 631 8.97 4.82 -6.28
N ASN A 632 9.61 4.76 -7.44
CA ASN A 632 11.00 4.33 -7.56
C ASN A 632 12.00 5.32 -6.94
N VAL A 633 11.76 6.62 -7.03
CA VAL A 633 12.55 7.63 -6.30
C VAL A 633 12.41 7.45 -4.80
N HIS A 634 11.19 7.19 -4.31
CA HIS A 634 10.98 6.89 -2.89
C HIS A 634 11.72 5.62 -2.45
N LEU A 635 11.75 4.57 -3.29
CA LEU A 635 12.55 3.38 -3.04
C LEU A 635 14.02 3.75 -2.81
N ILE A 636 14.62 4.53 -3.73
CA ILE A 636 16.02 4.98 -3.63
C ILE A 636 16.28 5.76 -2.34
N ILE A 637 15.39 6.68 -1.94
CA ILE A 637 15.53 7.44 -0.69
C ILE A 637 15.37 6.55 0.55
N SER A 638 14.49 5.56 0.48
CA SER A 638 14.33 4.56 1.55
C SER A 638 15.58 3.67 1.69
N MET A 639 16.38 3.54 0.63
CA MET A 639 17.60 2.73 0.56
C MET A 639 18.85 3.44 1.08
N THR A 640 18.87 4.78 1.18
CA THR A 640 19.90 5.49 1.97
C THR A 640 19.68 5.30 3.47
N ASN A 641 18.59 4.64 3.87
CA ASN A 641 18.35 4.07 5.19
C ASN A 641 18.19 2.55 5.04
N GLN A 642 17.85 1.84 6.11
CA GLN A 642 17.48 0.44 5.97
C GLN A 642 16.15 0.29 5.21
N PRO A 643 16.10 -0.53 4.14
CA PRO A 643 14.87 -0.78 3.40
C PRO A 643 13.94 -1.65 4.25
N GLU A 644 13.00 -0.99 4.90
CA GLU A 644 11.95 -1.61 5.70
C GLU A 644 10.71 -1.84 4.84
N THR A 645 10.15 -3.03 4.95
CA THR A 645 8.98 -3.48 4.18
C THR A 645 7.82 -2.48 4.27
N ARG A 646 7.62 -1.91 5.47
CA ARG A 646 6.54 -0.94 5.73
C ARG A 646 6.66 0.36 4.93
N TYR A 647 7.86 0.84 4.62
CA TYR A 647 8.04 2.04 3.80
C TYR A 647 7.76 1.77 2.34
N ILE A 648 8.30 0.66 1.83
CA ILE A 648 8.13 0.25 0.45
C ILE A 648 6.64 0.12 0.15
N TRP A 649 5.92 -0.62 1.00
CA TRP A 649 4.49 -0.89 0.84
C TRP A 649 3.60 0.35 0.91
N ALA A 650 3.99 1.39 1.65
CA ALA A 650 3.22 2.63 1.76
C ALA A 650 3.12 3.40 0.43
N THR A 651 4.05 3.20 -0.51
CA THR A 651 4.08 3.94 -1.78
C THR A 651 3.71 3.10 -3.01
N GLU A 652 3.53 1.79 -2.87
CA GLU A 652 3.12 0.90 -3.98
C GLU A 652 1.75 1.26 -4.56
N ILE A 653 0.87 1.90 -3.76
CA ILE A 653 -0.39 2.46 -4.24
C ILE A 653 -0.20 3.52 -5.34
N ILE A 654 0.91 4.26 -5.31
CA ILE A 654 1.27 5.25 -6.34
C ILE A 654 1.72 4.55 -7.62
N PHE A 655 2.42 3.41 -7.50
CA PHE A 655 2.79 2.58 -8.64
C PHE A 655 1.53 2.04 -9.34
N LEU A 656 0.58 1.49 -8.58
CA LEU A 656 -0.73 1.05 -9.10
C LEU A 656 -1.48 2.20 -9.79
N LEU A 657 -1.48 3.39 -9.18
CA LEU A 657 -2.08 4.59 -9.79
C LEU A 657 -1.42 4.90 -11.15
N GLY A 658 -0.08 4.86 -11.20
CA GLY A 658 0.67 5.07 -12.43
C GLY A 658 0.33 4.08 -13.54
N ALA A 659 0.19 2.81 -13.20
CA ALA A 659 -0.27 1.77 -14.12
C ALA A 659 -1.67 2.07 -14.68
N VAL A 660 -2.63 2.44 -13.82
CA VAL A 660 -4.00 2.80 -14.24
C VAL A 660 -4.01 3.96 -15.24
N PHE A 661 -3.18 4.98 -15.00
CA PHE A 661 -3.03 6.11 -15.91
C PHE A 661 -2.45 5.72 -17.28
N ILE A 662 -1.43 4.86 -17.31
CA ILE A 662 -0.81 4.37 -18.54
C ILE A 662 -1.81 3.56 -19.36
N PHE A 663 -2.49 2.59 -18.74
CA PHE A 663 -3.47 1.77 -19.45
C PHE A 663 -4.69 2.57 -19.91
N SER A 664 -5.16 3.52 -19.11
CA SER A 664 -6.20 4.44 -19.56
C SER A 664 -5.74 5.31 -20.74
N GLY A 665 -4.48 5.73 -20.76
CA GLY A 665 -3.90 6.46 -21.88
C GLY A 665 -3.85 5.61 -23.14
N LEU A 666 -3.35 4.38 -23.04
CA LEU A 666 -3.28 3.44 -24.16
C LEU A 666 -4.67 3.16 -24.75
N ALA A 667 -5.64 2.87 -23.87
CA ALA A 667 -7.04 2.67 -24.19
C ALA A 667 -7.64 3.81 -25.02
N GLU A 668 -7.42 5.05 -24.57
CA GLU A 668 -7.93 6.24 -25.25
C GLU A 668 -7.35 6.38 -26.66
N LYS A 669 -6.05 6.08 -26.85
CA LYS A 669 -5.40 6.13 -28.16
C LYS A 669 -5.98 5.10 -29.13
N VAL A 670 -6.21 3.87 -28.67
CA VAL A 670 -6.82 2.80 -29.48
C VAL A 670 -8.23 3.21 -29.92
N MET A 671 -9.02 3.79 -29.02
CA MET A 671 -10.36 4.26 -29.35
C MET A 671 -10.35 5.41 -30.37
N ARG A 672 -9.46 6.40 -30.23
CA ARG A 672 -9.37 7.51 -31.20
C ARG A 672 -9.00 7.04 -32.60
N ARG A 673 -8.02 6.14 -32.74
CA ARG A 673 -7.67 5.56 -34.05
C ARG A 673 -8.82 4.81 -34.71
N SER A 674 -9.68 4.16 -33.91
CA SER A 674 -10.88 3.54 -34.44
C SER A 674 -11.88 4.59 -34.95
N ALA A 675 -12.06 5.70 -34.23
CA ALA A 675 -12.98 6.78 -34.61
C ALA A 675 -12.52 7.55 -35.86
N ASP A 676 -11.24 7.87 -35.96
CA ASP A 676 -10.69 8.60 -37.11
C ASP A 676 -10.77 7.77 -38.40
N GLY A 677 -10.58 6.44 -38.30
CA GLY A 677 -10.76 5.52 -39.42
C GLY A 677 -12.22 5.36 -39.89
N ILE A 678 -13.19 5.70 -39.04
CA ILE A 678 -14.62 5.71 -39.39
C ILE A 678 -14.94 6.98 -40.16
N ASN A 679 -14.54 8.15 -39.63
CA ASN A 679 -14.78 9.45 -40.27
C ASN A 679 -14.12 9.53 -41.66
N ALA A 680 -12.91 8.99 -41.82
CA ALA A 680 -12.23 8.94 -43.12
C ALA A 680 -12.94 8.03 -44.14
N ALA A 681 -13.56 6.93 -43.67
CA ALA A 681 -14.33 6.03 -44.51
C ALA A 681 -15.68 6.65 -44.91
N GLU A 682 -16.34 7.39 -44.02
CA GLU A 682 -17.57 8.14 -44.33
C GLU A 682 -17.31 9.25 -45.36
N SER A 683 -16.23 10.03 -45.21
CA SER A 683 -15.87 11.07 -46.18
C SER A 683 -15.52 10.54 -47.57
N ALA A 684 -14.95 9.33 -47.65
CA ALA A 684 -14.63 8.68 -48.92
C ALA A 684 -15.87 8.13 -49.64
N VAL A 685 -16.97 7.87 -48.91
CA VAL A 685 -18.25 7.40 -49.46
C VAL A 685 -19.13 8.58 -49.88
N GLU A 686 -19.03 9.74 -49.23
CA GLU A 686 -19.72 10.96 -49.67
C GLU A 686 -19.08 11.62 -50.92
N THR A 687 -17.85 11.24 -51.26
CA THR A 687 -17.11 11.77 -52.42
C THR A 687 -17.04 10.80 -53.61
N SER A 688 -17.68 9.63 -53.51
CA SER A 688 -17.86 8.62 -54.56
C SER A 688 -19.33 8.52 -54.96
#